data_AF-A0AAN6VP34-F1
#
_entry.id   AF-A0AAN6VP34-F1
#
_cell.length_a   1.000
_cell.length_b   1.000
_cell.length_c   1.000
_cell.angle_alpha   90.00
_cell.angle_beta   90.00
_cell.angle_gamma   90.00
#
_symmetry.space_group_name_H-M   'P 1'
#
loop_
_entity.id
_entity.type
_entity.pdbx_description
1 polymer ?
#
loop_
_entity_poly.entity_id
_entity_poly.type
_entity_poly.pdbx_seq_one_letter_code
_entity_poly.pdbx_strand_id
1 'polypeptide(L)'
;MRLLESVARAAAFLGLARRQFDPDSSVFKDSETGLTFASYTSDNGITFRVAIPDPVPENKIFDTVLQIVSPKTVGWAGWAWGGHMTYNPLAIAWANGTDGVVLSSRIAYGYFSPPENPDAQYTVLKTGTHVNATHWQVTAKCTGCSRWGDDDMGYTELDPQYDITMAFAYSNTHPDTPGDEATSFGIHDSLGHPIYDLASGKNADFAAKAGYNVGVLASVLVHPGFKEALHQPDAPRSGLITAIYYLGSWLSYLLFSHPVADKFGRRYAALIGMSVTCVGQALQAGASGPHALGMVIAGRIVAGMGIAIISTSVPLYQSEVAPPRQRGRYVVMNHVGFVAGLASGFWVGYAMTFWDDDRGRSAGWRYSLGGSFIPAFFFILALPFMRESPRWLVEHGKTEEALETLQFYRDGYYTSDEIRTEVAEIERSVAVFRISGLTWVSLFTDRSLFARMWRAALLQFMAQMCGATAMKYYLPALFKALGFDHRVSLLAGGIESTLKTGCTVIEMFIIDRVGRRLTLVVGAGVMAFALLINGALPLAYPNNVSRAADYTCVVFVFIYALGYSMGFGPAAWVYGSEIFPTAVRARGLSLAASCGAVGSIIVAQIWPVGIATLGSKIYFFFMAINLLSVPVIYLLYPETKGRALEDMDALFGASLGSCGNDPGVGRQGRVDIVGVDGDLAAWGVARHVLVDDSKHLLPGRLVVGEDSLGTEQAAFLASVEVELERVLGLESRICQYSKGLKEHDDT
;
A
#
# COMPACT_ATOMS: atom_id res chain seq x y z
N MET A 1 28.50 31.67 21.33
CA MET A 1 27.73 30.59 20.67
C MET A 1 26.25 30.60 21.03
N ARG A 2 25.84 30.39 22.30
CA ARG A 2 24.40 30.36 22.66
C ARG A 2 23.61 31.67 22.39
N LEU A 3 24.25 32.82 22.45
CA LEU A 3 23.64 34.12 22.11
C LEU A 3 23.40 34.27 20.59
N LEU A 4 24.27 33.70 19.76
CA LEU A 4 24.16 33.70 18.29
C LEU A 4 23.05 32.76 17.81
N GLU A 5 22.90 31.59 18.45
CA GLU A 5 21.77 30.68 18.20
C GLU A 5 20.42 31.28 18.58
N SER A 6 20.39 32.08 19.66
CA SER A 6 19.18 32.77 20.12
C SER A 6 18.77 33.89 19.14
N VAL A 7 19.76 34.63 18.61
CA VAL A 7 19.53 35.66 17.58
C VAL A 7 19.15 35.06 16.23
N ALA A 8 19.74 33.91 15.85
CA ALA A 8 19.36 33.18 14.63
C ALA A 8 17.92 32.65 14.70
N ARG A 9 17.48 32.14 15.86
CA ARG A 9 16.10 31.70 16.07
C ARG A 9 15.11 32.86 16.12
N ALA A 10 15.50 34.00 16.69
CA ALA A 10 14.67 35.22 16.68
C ALA A 10 14.56 35.84 15.27
N ALA A 11 15.62 35.78 14.46
CA ALA A 11 15.61 36.23 13.07
C ALA A 11 14.77 35.31 12.16
N ALA A 12 14.79 34.00 12.40
CA ALA A 12 13.91 33.03 11.71
C ALA A 12 12.43 33.25 12.03
N PHE A 13 12.11 33.70 13.25
CA PHE A 13 10.74 34.04 13.67
C PHE A 13 10.21 35.34 13.04
N LEU A 14 11.11 36.20 12.53
CA LEU A 14 10.79 37.51 11.94
C LEU A 14 10.87 37.55 10.40
N GLY A 15 11.12 36.42 9.73
CA GLY A 15 11.02 36.31 8.27
C GLY A 15 11.99 37.16 7.45
N LEU A 16 13.08 37.66 8.04
CA LEU A 16 13.95 38.68 7.43
C LEU A 16 15.35 38.21 7.00
N ALA A 17 15.61 36.90 6.96
CA ALA A 17 16.88 36.38 6.42
C ALA A 17 16.64 35.36 5.30
N ARG A 18 16.18 35.83 4.14
CA ARG A 18 16.30 35.11 2.87
C ARG A 18 17.14 35.95 1.90
N ARG A 19 18.45 35.85 2.05
CA ARG A 19 19.42 36.10 0.97
C ARG A 19 20.38 34.93 1.00
N GLN A 20 19.92 33.82 0.41
CA GLN A 20 20.75 32.69 0.04
C GLN A 20 20.99 32.85 -1.47
N PHE A 21 22.22 32.61 -1.93
CA PHE A 21 22.67 32.77 -3.31
C PHE A 21 21.70 32.13 -4.30
N ASP A 22 21.40 32.78 -5.42
CA ASP A 22 20.54 32.18 -6.46
C ASP A 22 21.19 30.88 -6.95
N PRO A 23 20.45 29.76 -7.07
CA PRO A 23 21.00 28.48 -7.51
C PRO A 23 21.45 28.56 -8.98
N ASP A 24 22.59 27.93 -9.30
CA ASP A 24 23.11 27.86 -10.67
C ASP A 24 22.33 26.86 -11.54
N SER A 25 21.59 25.95 -10.90
CA SER A 25 20.78 24.93 -11.57
C SER A 25 19.45 25.47 -12.08
N SER A 26 19.02 24.98 -13.24
CA SER A 26 17.71 25.24 -13.87
C SER A 26 16.89 23.96 -14.00
N VAL A 27 15.57 24.08 -14.11
CA VAL A 27 14.69 22.91 -14.28
C VAL A 27 14.72 22.43 -15.72
N PHE A 28 15.03 21.15 -15.91
CA PHE A 28 15.01 20.50 -17.22
C PHE A 28 14.13 19.25 -17.18
N LYS A 29 13.13 19.17 -18.06
CA LYS A 29 12.31 17.98 -18.22
C LYS A 29 12.77 17.20 -19.44
N ASP A 30 13.31 16.01 -19.21
CA ASP A 30 13.79 15.15 -20.28
C ASP A 30 12.62 14.39 -20.91
N SER A 31 12.42 14.59 -22.22
CA SER A 31 11.36 13.93 -22.98
C SER A 31 11.60 12.43 -23.18
N GLU A 32 12.85 11.95 -23.10
CA GLU A 32 13.17 10.54 -23.30
C GLU A 32 12.93 9.72 -22.04
N THR A 33 13.40 10.21 -20.89
CA THR A 33 13.28 9.52 -19.60
C THR A 33 11.99 9.87 -18.86
N GLY A 34 11.34 10.98 -19.22
CA GLY A 34 10.16 11.50 -18.53
C GLY A 34 10.45 12.11 -17.17
N LEU A 35 11.73 12.15 -16.76
CA LEU A 35 12.18 12.69 -15.48
C LEU A 35 12.39 14.22 -15.56
N THR A 36 12.08 14.87 -14.45
CA THR A 36 12.39 16.28 -14.21
C THR A 36 13.71 16.34 -13.43
N PHE A 37 14.69 17.05 -13.98
CA PHE A 37 16.03 17.19 -13.45
C PHE A 37 16.30 18.62 -13.01
N ALA A 38 17.04 18.77 -11.92
CA ALA A 38 17.83 19.97 -11.68
C ALA A 38 19.07 19.90 -12.59
N SER A 39 19.28 20.89 -13.46
CA SER A 39 20.21 20.86 -14.58
C SER A 39 21.17 22.05 -14.54
N TYR A 40 22.46 21.79 -14.65
CA TYR A 40 23.50 22.81 -14.81
C TYR A 40 24.38 22.48 -16.01
N THR A 41 24.78 23.50 -16.77
CA THR A 41 25.66 23.38 -17.92
C THR A 41 26.90 24.22 -17.70
N SER A 42 28.08 23.60 -17.83
CA SER A 42 29.36 24.29 -17.70
C SER A 42 29.67 25.15 -18.94
N ASP A 43 30.60 26.09 -18.79
CA ASP A 43 31.05 26.98 -19.88
C ASP A 43 31.57 26.23 -21.13
N ASN A 44 31.99 24.98 -20.96
CA ASN A 44 32.49 24.12 -22.04
C ASN A 44 31.42 23.15 -22.60
N GLY A 45 30.14 23.40 -22.30
CA GLY A 45 29.01 22.68 -22.89
C GLY A 45 28.71 21.31 -22.28
N ILE A 46 29.30 20.98 -21.13
CA ILE A 46 29.01 19.73 -20.40
C ILE A 46 27.84 19.99 -19.45
N THR A 47 26.77 19.21 -19.57
CA THR A 47 25.56 19.34 -18.76
C THR A 47 25.44 18.22 -17.76
N PHE A 48 25.20 18.56 -16.50
CA PHE A 48 25.01 17.64 -15.39
C PHE A 48 23.62 17.82 -14.80
N ARG A 49 22.88 16.72 -14.68
CA ARG A 49 21.45 16.70 -14.34
C ARG A 49 21.19 15.70 -13.23
N VAL A 50 20.44 16.11 -12.21
CA VAL A 50 20.10 15.27 -11.05
C VAL A 50 18.59 15.24 -10.85
N ALA A 51 18.04 14.03 -10.73
CA ALA A 51 16.66 13.78 -10.38
C ALA A 51 16.56 12.98 -9.08
N ILE A 52 15.64 13.39 -8.21
CA ILE A 52 15.42 12.79 -6.89
C ILE A 52 13.95 12.34 -6.72
N PRO A 53 13.67 11.36 -5.85
CA PRO A 53 12.32 10.88 -5.59
C PRO A 53 11.48 11.92 -4.82
N ASP A 54 10.17 11.91 -5.03
CA ASP A 54 9.19 12.66 -4.23
C ASP A 54 8.09 11.71 -3.71
N PRO A 55 7.89 11.57 -2.38
CA PRO A 55 8.62 12.23 -1.29
C PRO A 55 10.03 11.66 -1.07
N VAL A 56 10.94 12.51 -0.62
CA VAL A 56 12.26 12.10 -0.14
C VAL A 56 12.07 11.43 1.23
N PRO A 57 12.54 10.19 1.43
CA PRO A 57 12.49 9.53 2.74
C PRO A 57 13.32 10.31 3.79
N GLU A 58 12.70 10.73 4.90
CA GLU A 58 13.44 11.34 6.02
C GLU A 58 14.38 10.30 6.69
N ASN A 59 15.65 10.68 6.92
CA ASN A 59 16.71 9.89 7.57
C ASN A 59 17.02 8.53 6.90
N LYS A 60 16.94 8.45 5.56
CA LYS A 60 17.35 7.26 4.81
C LYS A 60 18.06 7.63 3.52
N ILE A 61 19.06 6.83 3.16
CA ILE A 61 19.67 6.80 1.84
C ILE A 61 18.57 6.53 0.81
N PHE A 62 18.47 7.39 -0.20
CA PHE A 62 17.53 7.27 -1.29
C PHE A 62 18.24 7.23 -2.64
N ASP A 63 17.62 6.56 -3.59
CA ASP A 63 18.16 6.42 -4.94
C ASP A 63 18.03 7.75 -5.70
N THR A 64 19.03 8.07 -6.50
CA THR A 64 19.03 9.26 -7.36
C THR A 64 19.25 8.85 -8.80
N VAL A 65 18.88 9.71 -9.74
CA VAL A 65 19.23 9.52 -11.16
C VAL A 65 20.12 10.67 -11.60
N LEU A 66 21.29 10.31 -12.12
CA LEU A 66 22.28 11.23 -12.67
C LEU A 66 22.24 11.13 -14.19
N GLN A 67 22.25 12.28 -14.86
CA GLN A 67 22.41 12.36 -16.31
C GLN A 67 23.56 13.30 -16.65
N ILE A 68 24.50 12.82 -17.45
CA ILE A 68 25.66 13.59 -17.94
C ILE A 68 25.56 13.67 -19.45
N VAL A 69 25.61 14.89 -19.99
CA VAL A 69 25.68 15.16 -21.43
C VAL A 69 26.99 15.88 -21.70
N SER A 70 27.81 15.37 -22.61
CA SER A 70 29.11 15.96 -22.88
C SER A 70 29.46 15.91 -24.36
N PRO A 71 30.18 16.91 -24.90
CA PRO A 71 30.73 16.83 -26.25
C PRO A 71 31.69 15.65 -26.41
N LYS A 72 31.75 15.07 -27.61
CA LYS A 72 32.69 13.98 -27.93
C LYS A 72 34.18 14.38 -27.84
N THR A 73 34.46 15.68 -27.86
CA THR A 73 35.82 16.21 -27.70
C THR A 73 36.35 16.08 -26.28
N VAL A 74 35.47 15.86 -25.31
CA VAL A 74 35.84 15.67 -23.91
C VAL A 74 36.16 14.19 -23.68
N GLY A 75 37.37 13.93 -23.18
CA GLY A 75 37.90 12.59 -22.94
C GLY A 75 37.12 11.84 -21.86
N TRP A 76 36.83 12.50 -20.74
CA TRP A 76 35.95 12.02 -19.67
C TRP A 76 35.34 13.18 -18.88
N ALA A 77 34.15 12.98 -18.31
CA ALA A 77 33.49 13.92 -17.41
C ALA A 77 33.10 13.23 -16.09
N GLY A 78 33.39 13.89 -14.97
CA GLY A 78 33.21 13.40 -13.62
C GLY A 78 32.31 14.30 -12.77
N TRP A 79 31.58 13.68 -11.84
CA TRP A 79 30.61 14.31 -10.95
C TRP A 79 30.80 13.82 -9.52
N ALA A 80 30.76 14.72 -8.54
CA ALA A 80 30.92 14.44 -7.12
C ALA A 80 29.74 15.01 -6.30
N TRP A 81 29.22 14.20 -5.38
CA TRP A 81 27.99 14.52 -4.62
C TRP A 81 28.18 15.48 -3.43
N GLY A 82 29.41 15.76 -2.99
CA GLY A 82 29.69 16.48 -1.74
C GLY A 82 30.52 17.76 -1.87
N GLY A 83 30.36 18.51 -2.98
CA GLY A 83 30.99 19.82 -3.18
C GLY A 83 32.52 19.81 -3.37
N HIS A 84 33.19 18.68 -3.15
CA HIS A 84 34.62 18.47 -3.42
C HIS A 84 34.83 17.12 -4.12
N MET A 85 35.95 16.97 -4.84
CA MET A 85 36.27 15.72 -5.56
C MET A 85 36.79 14.61 -4.65
N THR A 86 37.35 14.96 -3.48
CA THR A 86 37.93 14.01 -2.53
C THR A 86 36.93 13.62 -1.45
N TYR A 87 36.98 12.36 -1.00
CA TYR A 87 36.13 11.77 0.04
C TYR A 87 34.62 11.80 -0.26
N ASN A 88 34.25 11.97 -1.53
CA ASN A 88 32.87 11.96 -1.99
C ASN A 88 32.69 10.90 -3.10
N PRO A 89 31.52 10.27 -3.23
CA PRO A 89 31.20 9.39 -4.34
C PRO A 89 31.34 10.13 -5.66
N LEU A 90 32.06 9.51 -6.59
CA LEU A 90 32.34 10.04 -7.92
C LEU A 90 31.64 9.18 -8.98
N ALA A 91 30.95 9.83 -9.90
CA ALA A 91 30.50 9.22 -11.15
C ALA A 91 31.38 9.75 -12.28
N ILE A 92 32.09 8.88 -12.99
CA ILE A 92 32.96 9.28 -14.10
C ILE A 92 32.50 8.56 -15.36
N ALA A 93 32.22 9.32 -16.42
CA ALA A 93 31.73 8.79 -17.69
C ALA A 93 32.55 9.26 -18.89
N TRP A 94 32.61 8.41 -19.91
CA TRP A 94 33.24 8.70 -21.20
C TRP A 94 32.61 7.88 -22.33
N ALA A 95 32.77 8.37 -23.56
CA ALA A 95 32.34 7.63 -24.74
C ALA A 95 33.30 6.47 -25.05
N ASN A 96 32.73 5.31 -25.35
CA ASN A 96 33.43 4.13 -25.85
C ASN A 96 32.96 3.84 -27.28
N GLY A 97 33.71 4.33 -28.26
CA GLY A 97 33.42 4.14 -29.68
C GLY A 97 32.21 4.95 -30.19
N THR A 98 31.49 4.39 -31.16
CA THR A 98 30.38 5.08 -31.84
C THR A 98 29.06 5.03 -31.08
N ASP A 99 28.84 3.99 -30.27
CA ASP A 99 27.51 3.67 -29.71
C ASP A 99 27.52 3.41 -28.19
N GLY A 100 28.68 3.40 -27.54
CA GLY A 100 28.81 3.07 -26.11
C GLY A 100 29.15 4.28 -25.24
N VAL A 101 28.57 4.36 -24.05
CA VAL A 101 29.07 5.21 -22.96
C VAL A 101 29.39 4.32 -21.78
N VAL A 102 30.58 4.49 -21.21
CA VAL A 102 31.01 3.79 -19.99
C VAL A 102 30.85 4.78 -18.83
N LEU A 103 30.28 4.31 -17.73
CA LEU A 103 30.14 5.04 -16.48
C LEU A 103 30.76 4.20 -15.37
N SER A 104 31.61 4.83 -14.57
CA SER A 104 32.43 4.18 -13.56
C SER A 104 32.22 4.84 -12.21
N SER A 105 31.98 4.02 -11.17
CA SER A 105 31.87 4.47 -9.79
C SER A 105 33.25 4.57 -9.14
N ARG A 106 33.55 5.70 -8.51
CA ARG A 106 34.87 5.99 -7.95
C ARG A 106 34.80 6.72 -6.62
N ILE A 107 35.88 6.66 -5.85
CA ILE A 107 36.10 7.51 -4.69
C ILE A 107 37.56 7.95 -4.65
N ALA A 108 37.82 9.26 -4.56
CA ALA A 108 39.17 9.78 -4.50
C ALA A 108 39.53 10.12 -3.06
N TYR A 109 40.63 9.56 -2.54
CA TYR A 109 41.16 9.95 -1.22
C TYR A 109 42.33 10.94 -1.32
N GLY A 110 42.70 11.37 -2.53
CA GLY A 110 43.82 12.27 -2.80
C GLY A 110 44.19 12.34 -4.29
N TYR A 111 45.42 12.75 -4.59
CA TYR A 111 45.95 12.91 -5.96
C TYR A 111 46.48 11.62 -6.58
N PHE A 112 45.69 10.54 -6.50
CA PHE A 112 46.00 9.25 -7.12
C PHE A 112 44.76 8.71 -7.84
N SER A 113 44.95 7.73 -8.72
CA SER A 113 43.84 7.15 -9.49
C SER A 113 42.76 6.64 -8.52
N PRO A 114 41.53 7.18 -8.57
CA PRO A 114 40.48 6.81 -7.64
C PRO A 114 40.20 5.31 -7.73
N PRO A 115 40.17 4.56 -6.62
CA PRO A 115 39.65 3.19 -6.61
C PRO A 115 38.13 3.18 -6.84
N GLU A 116 37.60 2.00 -7.16
CA GLU A 116 36.17 1.75 -7.24
C GLU A 116 35.50 2.00 -5.88
N ASN A 117 34.32 2.61 -5.90
CA ASN A 117 33.55 2.87 -4.69
C ASN A 117 32.48 1.77 -4.50
N PRO A 118 32.60 0.91 -3.47
CA PRO A 118 31.63 -0.15 -3.22
C PRO A 118 30.27 0.38 -2.70
N ASP A 119 30.26 1.56 -2.08
CA ASP A 119 29.10 2.10 -1.36
C ASP A 119 28.15 2.90 -2.28
N ALA A 120 28.64 3.32 -3.44
CA ALA A 120 27.83 4.00 -4.46
C ALA A 120 27.86 3.19 -5.76
N GLN A 121 26.73 2.63 -6.17
CA GLN A 121 26.63 1.84 -7.39
C GLN A 121 25.76 2.53 -8.44
N TYR A 122 26.29 2.67 -9.65
CA TYR A 122 25.58 3.27 -10.78
C TYR A 122 25.08 2.19 -11.73
N THR A 123 23.79 2.20 -12.02
CA THR A 123 23.17 1.35 -13.05
C THR A 123 22.78 2.22 -14.24
N VAL A 124 23.49 2.06 -15.37
CA VAL A 124 23.19 2.79 -16.61
C VAL A 124 21.81 2.39 -17.15
N LEU A 125 20.96 3.39 -17.37
CA LEU A 125 19.64 3.23 -17.96
C LEU A 125 19.77 3.29 -19.48
N LYS A 126 19.13 2.35 -20.19
CA LYS A 126 19.12 2.37 -21.66
C LYS A 126 18.35 3.56 -22.24
N THR A 127 17.32 4.02 -21.53
CA THR A 127 16.53 5.21 -21.90
C THR A 127 17.29 6.46 -21.49
N GLY A 128 17.47 7.42 -22.41
CA GLY A 128 18.26 8.63 -22.15
C GLY A 128 19.77 8.40 -22.16
N THR A 129 20.27 7.25 -22.63
CA THR A 129 21.71 7.00 -22.84
C THR A 129 21.95 6.73 -24.31
N HIS A 130 22.72 7.58 -24.98
CA HIS A 130 23.03 7.44 -26.39
C HIS A 130 24.25 8.28 -26.77
N VAL A 131 24.88 7.92 -27.89
CA VAL A 131 26.02 8.63 -28.45
C VAL A 131 25.63 9.18 -29.82
N ASN A 132 25.57 10.50 -29.94
CA ASN A 132 25.26 11.18 -31.20
C ASN A 132 26.54 11.62 -31.92
N ALA A 133 26.42 12.24 -33.10
CA ALA A 133 27.58 12.68 -33.87
C ALA A 133 28.47 13.68 -33.12
N THR A 134 27.90 14.51 -32.24
CA THR A 134 28.61 15.61 -31.56
C THR A 134 28.72 15.44 -30.04
N HIS A 135 27.78 14.71 -29.41
CA HIS A 135 27.69 14.56 -27.96
C HIS A 135 27.44 13.12 -27.56
N TRP A 136 27.85 12.75 -26.37
CA TRP A 136 27.42 11.54 -25.69
C TRP A 136 26.57 11.93 -24.47
N GLN A 137 25.57 11.10 -24.18
CA GLN A 137 24.69 11.24 -23.03
C GLN A 137 24.61 9.91 -22.29
N VAL A 138 24.75 9.95 -20.98
CA VAL A 138 24.49 8.81 -20.10
C VAL A 138 23.50 9.20 -19.03
N THR A 139 22.50 8.36 -18.82
CA THR A 139 21.56 8.43 -17.71
C THR A 139 21.74 7.19 -16.87
N ALA A 140 22.00 7.34 -15.58
CA ALA A 140 22.20 6.22 -14.67
C ALA A 140 21.50 6.46 -13.34
N LYS A 141 20.92 5.39 -12.80
CA LYS A 141 20.42 5.37 -11.43
C LYS A 141 21.60 5.13 -10.49
N CYS A 142 21.81 5.99 -9.51
CA CYS A 142 22.71 5.71 -8.40
C CYS A 142 21.95 5.17 -7.17
N THR A 143 22.46 4.07 -6.63
CA THR A 143 22.07 3.52 -5.33
C THR A 143 23.22 3.78 -4.36
N GLY A 144 22.95 4.42 -3.22
CA GLY A 144 23.98 4.75 -2.22
C GLY A 144 24.63 6.12 -2.34
N CYS A 145 24.42 6.87 -3.43
CA CYS A 145 25.06 8.18 -3.63
C CYS A 145 24.55 9.32 -2.73
N SER A 146 23.39 9.18 -2.09
CA SER A 146 22.79 10.20 -1.23
C SER A 146 23.39 10.24 0.18
N ARG A 147 24.47 9.48 0.42
CA ARG A 147 25.25 9.54 1.66
C ARG A 147 26.73 9.32 1.35
N TRP A 148 27.60 10.03 2.04
CA TRP A 148 29.05 9.90 1.89
C TRP A 148 29.79 10.24 3.18
N GLY A 149 30.97 9.65 3.35
CA GLY A 149 31.76 9.73 4.58
C GLY A 149 32.29 8.36 4.97
N ASP A 150 32.91 8.31 6.14
CA ASP A 150 33.60 7.14 6.71
C ASP A 150 33.20 7.06 8.18
N ASP A 151 33.27 5.87 8.77
CA ASP A 151 33.12 5.64 10.21
C ASP A 151 34.05 6.53 11.06
N ASP A 152 35.22 6.91 10.54
CA ASP A 152 36.20 7.78 11.21
C ASP A 152 35.85 9.29 11.16
N MET A 153 35.23 9.76 10.07
CA MET A 153 34.93 11.20 9.85
C MET A 153 33.44 11.55 10.01
N GLY A 154 32.59 10.54 10.20
CA GLY A 154 31.14 10.68 10.19
C GLY A 154 30.56 10.75 8.77
N TYR A 155 29.29 10.41 8.64
CA TYR A 155 28.59 10.43 7.37
C TYR A 155 27.78 11.72 7.20
N THR A 156 27.86 12.28 6.00
CA THR A 156 27.01 13.36 5.51
C THR A 156 25.92 12.77 4.62
N GLU A 157 24.67 13.14 4.87
CA GLU A 157 23.52 12.73 4.06
C GLU A 157 23.04 13.90 3.19
N LEU A 158 22.56 13.57 1.99
CA LEU A 158 22.03 14.54 1.04
C LEU A 158 20.68 15.06 1.54
N ASP A 159 20.63 16.33 1.95
CA ASP A 159 19.37 17.00 2.32
C ASP A 159 18.81 17.80 1.14
N PRO A 160 17.66 17.40 0.57
CA PRO A 160 17.05 18.06 -0.59
C PRO A 160 16.16 19.26 -0.20
N GLN A 161 16.14 19.67 1.07
CA GLN A 161 15.45 20.90 1.52
C GLN A 161 16.31 22.15 1.39
N TYR A 162 17.63 22.00 1.22
CA TYR A 162 18.58 23.10 1.10
C TYR A 162 19.31 23.05 -0.25
N ASP A 163 19.74 24.22 -0.72
CA ASP A 163 20.63 24.30 -1.87
C ASP A 163 21.97 23.64 -1.52
N ILE A 164 22.45 22.78 -2.41
CA ILE A 164 23.68 22.02 -2.19
C ILE A 164 24.72 22.35 -3.26
N THR A 165 25.94 22.58 -2.82
CA THR A 165 27.10 22.70 -3.70
C THR A 165 27.58 21.32 -4.12
N MET A 166 27.53 21.06 -5.42
CA MET A 166 28.08 19.84 -6.04
C MET A 166 29.44 20.16 -6.66
N ALA A 167 30.22 19.14 -7.05
CA ALA A 167 31.44 19.37 -7.83
C ALA A 167 31.44 18.56 -9.13
N PHE A 168 31.99 19.14 -10.18
CA PHE A 168 32.25 18.42 -11.43
C PHE A 168 33.69 18.67 -11.89
N ALA A 169 34.22 17.74 -12.69
CA ALA A 169 35.54 17.83 -13.27
C ALA A 169 35.53 17.14 -14.63
N TYR A 170 36.42 17.52 -15.53
CA TYR A 170 36.57 16.83 -16.82
C TYR A 170 37.99 16.98 -17.35
N SER A 171 38.38 16.11 -18.29
CA SER A 171 39.60 16.26 -19.07
C SER A 171 39.32 15.97 -20.54
N ASN A 172 40.06 16.63 -21.43
CA ASN A 172 40.07 16.31 -22.85
C ASN A 172 40.92 15.07 -23.17
N THR A 173 41.71 14.60 -22.20
CA THR A 173 42.51 13.38 -22.35
C THR A 173 41.63 12.15 -22.12
N HIS A 174 41.59 11.23 -23.09
CA HIS A 174 40.83 10.00 -22.96
C HIS A 174 41.44 9.05 -21.92
N PRO A 175 40.61 8.18 -21.29
CA PRO A 175 41.11 7.10 -20.44
C PRO A 175 42.01 6.11 -21.21
N ASP A 176 42.92 5.44 -20.51
CA ASP A 176 43.94 4.58 -21.12
C ASP A 176 43.32 3.38 -21.86
N THR A 177 42.25 2.80 -21.29
CA THR A 177 41.46 1.71 -21.88
C THR A 177 39.96 2.04 -21.87
N PRO A 178 39.44 2.76 -22.89
CA PRO A 178 38.06 3.27 -22.89
C PRO A 178 36.95 2.21 -22.82
N GLY A 179 37.27 0.93 -23.09
CA GLY A 179 36.32 -0.17 -22.99
C GLY A 179 36.18 -0.79 -21.60
N ASP A 180 37.03 -0.39 -20.65
CA ASP A 180 37.09 -0.96 -19.31
C ASP A 180 36.69 0.08 -18.27
N GLU A 181 35.66 -0.22 -17.48
CA GLU A 181 35.19 0.64 -16.40
C GLU A 181 36.20 0.78 -15.26
N ALA A 182 37.17 -0.13 -15.13
CA ALA A 182 38.25 -0.12 -14.14
C ALA A 182 39.50 0.66 -14.58
N THR A 183 39.48 1.26 -15.78
CA THR A 183 40.64 1.92 -16.39
C THR A 183 41.16 3.12 -15.58
N SER A 184 42.45 3.43 -15.77
CA SER A 184 43.10 4.65 -15.31
C SER A 184 42.84 5.82 -16.27
N PHE A 185 42.83 7.03 -15.70
CA PHE A 185 42.66 8.27 -16.44
C PHE A 185 43.49 9.39 -15.80
N GLY A 186 43.85 10.39 -16.60
CA GLY A 186 44.63 11.55 -16.15
C GLY A 186 43.87 12.48 -15.20
N ILE A 187 44.61 13.35 -14.50
CA ILE A 187 44.02 14.41 -13.67
C ILE A 187 43.18 15.35 -14.56
N HIS A 188 42.08 15.87 -14.01
CA HIS A 188 41.19 16.77 -14.74
C HIS A 188 41.87 18.06 -15.21
N ASP A 189 41.44 18.57 -16.36
CA ASP A 189 41.91 19.85 -16.90
C ASP A 189 41.22 21.03 -16.21
N SER A 190 39.98 20.82 -15.77
CA SER A 190 39.15 21.84 -15.14
C SER A 190 38.18 21.21 -14.13
N LEU A 191 37.79 22.02 -13.14
CA LEU A 191 36.87 21.67 -12.07
C LEU A 191 35.93 22.85 -11.78
N GLY A 192 34.72 22.56 -11.28
CA GLY A 192 33.77 23.59 -10.88
C GLY A 192 32.84 23.12 -9.76
N HIS A 193 32.18 24.09 -9.12
CA HIS A 193 31.37 23.87 -7.91
C HIS A 193 29.97 24.52 -7.99
N PRO A 194 29.07 24.01 -8.85
CA PRO A 194 27.73 24.58 -9.03
C PRO A 194 26.81 24.34 -7.83
N ILE A 195 25.94 25.32 -7.56
CA ILE A 195 24.90 25.22 -6.52
C ILE A 195 23.59 24.70 -7.15
N TYR A 196 23.05 23.62 -6.58
CA TYR A 196 21.84 22.95 -7.06
C TYR A 196 20.65 23.17 -6.13
N ASP A 197 19.51 23.58 -6.70
CA ASP A 197 18.19 23.44 -6.08
C ASP A 197 17.62 22.06 -6.43
N LEU A 198 17.80 21.11 -5.52
CA LEU A 198 17.30 19.74 -5.70
C LEU A 198 15.78 19.62 -5.55
N ALA A 199 15.11 20.59 -4.93
CA ALA A 199 13.65 20.59 -4.86
C ALA A 199 13.02 20.71 -6.25
N SER A 200 13.73 21.36 -7.17
CA SER A 200 13.33 21.55 -8.56
C SER A 200 13.41 20.27 -9.42
N GLY A 201 14.17 19.25 -8.98
CA GLY A 201 14.37 17.95 -9.65
C GLY A 201 13.58 16.78 -9.02
N LYS A 202 12.51 17.07 -8.28
CA LYS A 202 11.66 16.07 -7.59
C LYS A 202 10.72 15.37 -8.56
N ASN A 203 10.64 14.05 -8.47
CA ASN A 203 9.79 13.20 -9.31
C ASN A 203 8.88 12.31 -8.46
N ALA A 204 7.58 12.56 -8.52
CA ALA A 204 6.57 11.63 -8.05
C ALA A 204 6.59 10.37 -8.93
N ASP A 205 6.38 9.18 -8.34
CA ASP A 205 6.32 7.86 -8.99
C ASP A 205 7.65 7.11 -9.29
N PHE A 206 8.69 7.33 -8.48
CA PHE A 206 9.98 6.64 -8.63
C PHE A 206 9.93 5.10 -8.48
N ALA A 207 8.90 4.53 -7.81
CA ALA A 207 8.85 3.11 -7.40
C ALA A 207 7.68 2.28 -7.96
N ALA A 208 6.85 2.81 -8.87
CA ALA A 208 5.55 2.20 -9.19
C ALA A 208 5.60 1.00 -10.16
N LYS A 209 5.53 -0.26 -9.67
CA LYS A 209 5.18 -1.49 -10.45
C LYS A 209 4.48 -2.59 -9.63
N ALA A 210 3.12 -2.68 -9.56
CA ALA A 210 2.42 -3.85 -8.94
C ALA A 210 0.90 -4.11 -9.21
N GLY A 211 0.27 -3.70 -10.31
CA GLY A 211 -1.23 -3.82 -10.50
C GLY A 211 -1.74 -4.22 -11.91
N TYR A 212 -0.88 -4.81 -12.73
CA TYR A 212 -1.00 -4.88 -14.19
C TYR A 212 -2.23 -5.62 -14.77
N ASN A 213 -2.75 -6.66 -14.10
CA ASN A 213 -3.72 -7.61 -14.68
C ASN A 213 -5.12 -7.04 -14.95
N VAL A 214 -5.59 -6.07 -14.16
CA VAL A 214 -6.94 -5.49 -14.32
C VAL A 214 -6.94 -4.45 -15.45
N GLY A 215 -5.91 -3.61 -15.53
CA GLY A 215 -5.80 -2.54 -16.53
C GLY A 215 -5.57 -3.07 -17.95
N VAL A 216 -4.82 -4.16 -18.08
CA VAL A 216 -4.56 -4.77 -19.39
C VAL A 216 -5.81 -5.39 -20.00
N LEU A 217 -6.73 -5.98 -19.22
CA LEU A 217 -7.97 -6.47 -19.85
C LEU A 217 -8.79 -5.32 -20.43
N ALA A 218 -8.88 -4.18 -19.73
CA ALA A 218 -9.65 -3.04 -20.23
C ALA A 218 -9.15 -2.56 -21.60
N SER A 219 -7.83 -2.59 -21.83
CA SER A 219 -7.24 -2.29 -23.14
C SER A 219 -7.35 -3.44 -24.14
N VAL A 220 -7.20 -4.69 -23.70
CA VAL A 220 -7.32 -5.88 -24.57
C VAL A 220 -8.77 -6.07 -25.08
N LEU A 221 -9.80 -5.78 -24.27
CA LEU A 221 -11.21 -5.90 -24.69
C LEU A 221 -11.56 -5.01 -25.88
N VAL A 222 -10.88 -3.87 -26.03
CA VAL A 222 -11.09 -2.94 -27.14
C VAL A 222 -10.12 -3.16 -28.31
N HIS A 223 -9.12 -4.04 -28.15
CA HIS A 223 -8.10 -4.31 -29.17
C HIS A 223 -8.70 -5.06 -30.39
N PRO A 224 -8.47 -4.60 -31.64
CA PRO A 224 -9.05 -5.20 -32.84
C PRO A 224 -8.75 -6.70 -32.99
N GLY A 225 -7.48 -7.11 -32.86
CA GLY A 225 -7.11 -8.52 -33.04
C GLY A 225 -7.56 -9.45 -31.92
N PHE A 226 -7.89 -8.92 -30.73
CA PHE A 226 -8.51 -9.74 -29.68
C PHE A 226 -9.96 -10.07 -30.03
N LYS A 227 -10.70 -9.07 -30.54
CA LYS A 227 -12.07 -9.29 -31.03
C LYS A 227 -12.11 -10.24 -32.21
N GLU A 228 -11.16 -10.12 -33.13
CA GLU A 228 -11.04 -11.03 -34.27
C GLU A 228 -10.74 -12.47 -33.83
N ALA A 229 -9.77 -12.66 -32.93
CA ALA A 229 -9.41 -13.97 -32.39
C ALA A 229 -10.57 -14.67 -31.66
N LEU A 230 -11.55 -13.90 -31.16
CA LEU A 230 -12.74 -14.40 -30.47
C LEU A 230 -14.01 -14.39 -31.34
N HIS A 231 -13.89 -14.18 -32.66
CA HIS A 231 -15.01 -14.07 -33.59
C HIS A 231 -16.06 -13.01 -33.20
N GLN A 232 -15.59 -11.82 -32.81
CA GLN A 232 -16.41 -10.66 -32.42
C GLN A 232 -17.42 -11.00 -31.31
N PRO A 233 -16.98 -11.13 -30.04
CA PRO A 233 -17.85 -11.53 -28.95
C PRO A 233 -19.00 -10.53 -28.76
N ASP A 234 -20.23 -11.06 -28.65
CA ASP A 234 -21.42 -10.27 -28.33
C ASP A 234 -21.34 -9.69 -26.91
N ALA A 235 -22.30 -8.81 -26.56
CA ALA A 235 -22.34 -8.18 -25.25
C ALA A 235 -22.39 -9.21 -24.08
N PRO A 236 -23.21 -10.28 -24.14
CA PRO A 236 -23.19 -11.34 -23.13
C PRO A 236 -21.84 -12.04 -22.97
N ARG A 237 -21.15 -12.39 -24.07
CA ARG A 237 -19.81 -13.03 -24.01
C ARG A 237 -18.74 -12.08 -23.47
N SER A 238 -18.79 -10.81 -23.83
CA SER A 238 -17.86 -9.79 -23.30
C SER A 238 -18.04 -9.57 -21.80
N GLY A 239 -19.29 -9.63 -21.32
CA GLY A 239 -19.62 -9.67 -19.89
C GLY A 239 -19.05 -10.91 -19.21
N LEU A 240 -19.24 -12.08 -19.83
CA LEU A 240 -18.77 -13.35 -19.29
C LEU A 240 -17.25 -13.40 -19.14
N ILE A 241 -16.50 -12.95 -20.15
CA ILE A 241 -15.02 -12.89 -20.12
C ILE A 241 -14.53 -12.07 -18.92
N THR A 242 -15.24 -11.00 -18.59
CA THR A 242 -14.88 -10.09 -17.50
C THR A 242 -15.32 -10.65 -16.14
N ALA A 243 -16.55 -11.18 -16.06
CA ALA A 243 -17.15 -11.69 -14.83
C ALA A 243 -16.48 -12.99 -14.33
N ILE A 244 -16.08 -13.89 -15.24
CA ILE A 244 -15.58 -15.22 -14.87
C ILE A 244 -14.23 -15.19 -14.13
N TYR A 245 -13.46 -14.11 -14.27
CA TYR A 245 -12.27 -13.86 -13.45
C TYR A 245 -12.64 -13.78 -11.97
N TYR A 246 -13.70 -13.04 -11.64
CA TYR A 246 -14.19 -12.90 -10.27
C TYR A 246 -14.87 -14.17 -9.76
N LEU A 247 -15.41 -15.02 -10.64
CA LEU A 247 -15.86 -16.35 -10.24
C LEU A 247 -14.69 -17.20 -9.73
N GLY A 248 -13.55 -17.18 -10.44
CA GLY A 248 -12.33 -17.83 -9.98
C GLY A 248 -11.86 -17.28 -8.63
N SER A 249 -11.89 -15.95 -8.45
CA SER A 249 -11.54 -15.33 -7.17
C SER A 249 -12.50 -15.69 -6.05
N TRP A 250 -13.81 -15.71 -6.32
CA TRP A 250 -14.84 -16.10 -5.34
C TRP A 250 -14.66 -17.54 -4.86
N LEU A 251 -14.50 -18.49 -5.79
CA LEU A 251 -14.21 -19.88 -5.46
C LEU A 251 -12.93 -20.01 -4.64
N SER A 252 -11.91 -19.24 -4.98
CA SER A 252 -10.65 -19.26 -4.24
C SER A 252 -10.77 -18.66 -2.84
N TYR A 253 -11.45 -17.53 -2.65
CA TYR A 253 -11.67 -16.98 -1.31
C TYR A 253 -12.41 -17.95 -0.39
N LEU A 254 -13.36 -18.72 -0.93
CA LEU A 254 -14.13 -19.70 -0.17
C LEU A 254 -13.35 -21.00 0.11
N LEU A 255 -12.61 -21.52 -0.88
CA LEU A 255 -12.09 -22.90 -0.83
C LEU A 255 -10.57 -23.00 -0.69
N PHE A 256 -9.81 -22.07 -1.24
CA PHE A 256 -8.36 -22.25 -1.43
C PHE A 256 -7.49 -21.22 -0.70
N SER A 257 -7.89 -19.95 -0.71
CA SER A 257 -7.08 -18.82 -0.22
C SER A 257 -6.66 -18.96 1.24
N HIS A 258 -7.55 -19.48 2.08
CA HIS A 258 -7.26 -19.68 3.51
C HIS A 258 -6.53 -20.99 3.80
N PRO A 259 -6.99 -22.19 3.35
CA PRO A 259 -6.29 -23.44 3.61
C PRO A 259 -4.85 -23.46 3.09
N VAL A 260 -4.59 -22.80 1.96
CA VAL A 260 -3.24 -22.73 1.39
C VAL A 260 -2.32 -21.87 2.26
N ALA A 261 -2.80 -20.72 2.75
CA ALA A 261 -2.03 -19.84 3.64
C ALA A 261 -1.75 -20.46 5.01
N ASP A 262 -2.74 -21.14 5.59
CA ASP A 262 -2.60 -21.81 6.89
C ASP A 262 -1.66 -23.03 6.79
N LYS A 263 -1.78 -23.85 5.74
CA LYS A 263 -1.04 -25.11 5.63
C LYS A 263 0.40 -24.92 5.15
N PHE A 264 0.63 -24.08 4.15
CA PHE A 264 1.95 -23.94 3.51
C PHE A 264 2.74 -22.75 4.01
N GLY A 265 2.13 -21.85 4.79
CA GLY A 265 2.74 -20.59 5.16
C GLY A 265 2.36 -19.47 4.20
N ARG A 266 2.55 -18.23 4.66
CA ARG A 266 2.11 -17.03 3.95
C ARG A 266 3.02 -16.77 2.74
N ARG A 267 4.33 -17.04 2.85
CA ARG A 267 5.31 -16.92 1.74
C ARG A 267 5.02 -17.89 0.60
N TYR A 268 4.84 -19.18 0.91
CA TYR A 268 4.58 -20.19 -0.10
C TYR A 268 3.17 -20.09 -0.70
N ALA A 269 2.18 -19.62 0.07
CA ALA A 269 0.88 -19.30 -0.47
C ALA A 269 0.95 -18.21 -1.54
N ALA A 270 1.73 -17.14 -1.29
CA ALA A 270 1.96 -16.10 -2.29
C ALA A 270 2.66 -16.64 -3.56
N LEU A 271 3.63 -17.55 -3.41
CA LEU A 271 4.32 -18.22 -4.52
C LEU A 271 3.35 -19.07 -5.36
N ILE A 272 2.53 -19.90 -4.70
CA ILE A 272 1.51 -20.75 -5.35
C ILE A 272 0.50 -19.86 -6.08
N GLY A 273 0.00 -18.82 -5.40
CA GLY A 273 -0.97 -17.88 -5.97
C GLY A 273 -0.43 -17.16 -7.21
N MET A 274 0.82 -16.69 -7.18
CA MET A 274 1.44 -16.04 -8.34
C MET A 274 1.67 -17.02 -9.48
N SER A 275 2.15 -18.24 -9.18
CA SER A 275 2.37 -19.28 -10.19
C SER A 275 1.07 -19.68 -10.90
N VAL A 276 -0.01 -19.88 -10.13
CA VAL A 276 -1.36 -20.15 -10.67
C VAL A 276 -1.84 -18.97 -11.51
N THR A 277 -1.59 -17.73 -11.08
CA THR A 277 -1.93 -16.53 -11.86
C THR A 277 -1.20 -16.52 -13.20
N CYS A 278 0.11 -16.81 -13.21
CA CYS A 278 0.92 -16.90 -14.42
C CYS A 278 0.40 -17.97 -15.39
N VAL A 279 0.02 -19.16 -14.89
CA VAL A 279 -0.58 -20.21 -15.74
C VAL A 279 -1.88 -19.72 -16.38
N GLY A 280 -2.75 -19.06 -15.60
CA GLY A 280 -3.99 -18.49 -16.12
C GLY A 280 -3.76 -17.38 -17.17
N GLN A 281 -2.74 -16.53 -16.99
CA GLN A 281 -2.37 -15.52 -17.98
C GLN A 281 -1.77 -16.15 -19.24
N ALA A 282 -0.95 -17.19 -19.11
CA ALA A 282 -0.33 -17.89 -20.24
C ALA A 282 -1.39 -18.55 -21.12
N LEU A 283 -2.41 -19.16 -20.50
CA LEU A 283 -3.52 -19.76 -21.21
C LEU A 283 -4.35 -18.73 -22.01
N GLN A 284 -4.51 -17.52 -21.47
CA GLN A 284 -5.16 -16.41 -22.18
C GLN A 284 -4.32 -15.88 -23.33
N ALA A 285 -3.02 -15.65 -23.10
CA ALA A 285 -2.09 -15.16 -24.12
C ALA A 285 -1.93 -16.15 -25.28
N GLY A 286 -1.99 -17.45 -25.00
CA GLY A 286 -1.93 -18.54 -25.97
C GLY A 286 -3.25 -18.82 -26.70
N ALA A 287 -4.34 -18.11 -26.39
CA ALA A 287 -5.65 -18.37 -26.99
C ALA A 287 -5.60 -18.21 -28.52
N SER A 288 -5.98 -19.29 -29.22
CA SER A 288 -5.93 -19.39 -30.68
C SER A 288 -6.91 -20.44 -31.21
N GLY A 289 -7.28 -20.31 -32.49
CA GLY A 289 -8.14 -21.27 -33.18
C GLY A 289 -9.61 -21.27 -32.70
N PRO A 290 -10.38 -22.33 -33.02
CA PRO A 290 -11.81 -22.39 -32.73
C PRO A 290 -12.14 -22.46 -31.24
N HIS A 291 -11.17 -22.80 -30.39
CA HIS A 291 -11.33 -22.91 -28.94
C HIS A 291 -10.81 -21.68 -28.17
N ALA A 292 -10.44 -20.59 -28.85
CA ALA A 292 -9.86 -19.40 -28.23
C ALA A 292 -10.71 -18.83 -27.07
N LEU A 293 -12.04 -18.78 -27.23
CA LEU A 293 -12.95 -18.31 -26.18
C LEU A 293 -12.89 -19.20 -24.92
N GLY A 294 -12.86 -20.53 -25.10
CA GLY A 294 -12.75 -21.48 -24.00
C GLY A 294 -11.42 -21.35 -23.26
N MET A 295 -10.32 -21.15 -23.99
CA MET A 295 -8.99 -20.90 -23.39
C MET A 295 -8.98 -19.60 -22.58
N VAL A 296 -9.56 -18.51 -23.10
CA VAL A 296 -9.68 -17.25 -22.36
C VAL A 296 -10.51 -17.44 -21.09
N ILE A 297 -11.66 -18.11 -21.17
CA ILE A 297 -12.53 -18.37 -20.00
C ILE A 297 -11.81 -19.21 -18.95
N ALA A 298 -11.20 -20.33 -19.35
CA ALA A 298 -10.44 -21.18 -18.43
C ALA A 298 -9.26 -20.42 -17.80
N GLY A 299 -8.51 -19.66 -18.61
CA GLY A 299 -7.38 -18.88 -18.12
C GLY A 299 -7.80 -17.75 -17.17
N ARG A 300 -8.98 -17.15 -17.38
CA ARG A 300 -9.57 -16.16 -16.47
C ARG A 300 -9.93 -16.76 -15.12
N ILE A 301 -10.54 -17.95 -15.10
CA ILE A 301 -10.87 -18.66 -13.86
C ILE A 301 -9.60 -18.97 -13.07
N VAL A 302 -8.59 -19.54 -13.74
CA VAL A 302 -7.32 -19.91 -13.12
C VAL A 302 -6.58 -18.68 -12.61
N ALA A 303 -6.50 -17.61 -13.41
CA ALA A 303 -5.89 -16.35 -12.98
C ALA A 303 -6.63 -15.71 -11.80
N GLY A 304 -7.97 -15.80 -11.79
CA GLY A 304 -8.84 -15.36 -10.70
C GLY A 304 -8.59 -16.12 -9.40
N MET A 305 -8.34 -17.42 -9.49
CA MET A 305 -8.03 -18.25 -8.31
C MET A 305 -6.68 -17.87 -7.70
N GLY A 306 -5.66 -17.70 -8.55
CA GLY A 306 -4.30 -17.34 -8.12
C GLY A 306 -4.24 -15.97 -7.46
N ILE A 307 -4.90 -14.96 -8.05
CA ILE A 307 -4.89 -13.61 -7.49
C ILE A 307 -5.56 -13.55 -6.12
N ALA A 308 -6.60 -14.35 -5.89
CA ALA A 308 -7.31 -14.38 -4.62
C ALA A 308 -6.41 -14.92 -3.50
N ILE A 309 -5.62 -15.97 -3.77
CA ILE A 309 -4.62 -16.49 -2.84
C ILE A 309 -3.58 -15.41 -2.50
N ILE A 310 -3.11 -14.65 -3.49
CA ILE A 310 -2.15 -13.55 -3.28
C ILE A 310 -2.79 -12.45 -2.43
N SER A 311 -4.03 -12.07 -2.75
CA SER A 311 -4.75 -10.98 -2.10
C SER A 311 -5.07 -11.25 -0.62
N THR A 312 -5.11 -12.51 -0.20
CA THR A 312 -5.21 -12.88 1.22
C THR A 312 -3.83 -13.03 1.87
N SER A 313 -2.91 -13.75 1.22
CA SER A 313 -1.61 -14.11 1.82
C SER A 313 -0.67 -12.91 2.01
N VAL A 314 -0.59 -11.99 1.03
CA VAL A 314 0.35 -10.84 1.09
C VAL A 314 -0.01 -9.85 2.20
N PRO A 315 -1.28 -9.39 2.34
CA PRO A 315 -1.63 -8.50 3.46
C PRO A 315 -1.46 -9.17 4.82
N LEU A 316 -1.75 -10.48 4.92
CA LEU A 316 -1.53 -11.23 6.16
C LEU A 316 -0.05 -11.25 6.53
N TYR A 317 0.80 -11.63 5.57
CA TYR A 317 2.24 -11.60 5.73
C TYR A 317 2.74 -10.23 6.20
N GLN A 318 2.32 -9.16 5.51
CA GLN A 318 2.69 -7.79 5.87
C GLN A 318 2.24 -7.44 7.30
N SER A 319 1.02 -7.82 7.70
CA SER A 319 0.51 -7.53 9.04
C SER A 319 1.22 -8.31 10.15
N GLU A 320 1.74 -9.50 9.83
CA GLU A 320 2.40 -10.40 10.79
C GLU A 320 3.89 -10.12 10.93
N VAL A 321 4.55 -9.60 9.88
CA VAL A 321 5.98 -9.22 9.90
C VAL A 321 6.19 -7.76 10.33
N ALA A 322 5.25 -6.87 10.01
CA ALA A 322 5.41 -5.45 10.30
C ALA A 322 5.30 -5.15 11.80
N PRO A 323 6.14 -4.22 12.33
CA PRO A 323 6.00 -3.70 13.68
C PRO A 323 4.60 -3.12 13.91
N PRO A 324 3.99 -3.27 15.11
CA PRO A 324 2.62 -2.84 15.38
C PRO A 324 2.30 -1.41 14.91
N ARG A 325 3.23 -0.47 15.14
CA ARG A 325 3.09 0.95 14.78
C ARG A 325 3.09 1.23 13.27
N GLN A 326 3.64 0.32 12.44
CA GLN A 326 3.81 0.53 11.00
C GLN A 326 2.87 -0.33 10.14
N ARG A 327 2.10 -1.24 10.73
CA ARG A 327 1.21 -2.18 10.00
C ARG A 327 0.28 -1.48 9.00
N GLY A 328 -0.35 -0.38 9.40
CA GLY A 328 -1.25 0.38 8.53
C GLY A 328 -0.58 0.89 7.24
N ARG A 329 0.68 1.32 7.32
CA ARG A 329 1.45 1.83 6.18
C ARG A 329 1.73 0.75 5.12
N TYR A 330 2.03 -0.47 5.54
CA TYR A 330 2.29 -1.57 4.59
C TYR A 330 1.01 -2.03 3.88
N VAL A 331 -0.11 -2.08 4.60
CA VAL A 331 -1.43 -2.40 4.01
C VAL A 331 -1.83 -1.35 2.98
N VAL A 332 -1.58 -0.07 3.29
CA VAL A 332 -1.75 1.06 2.38
C VAL A 332 -0.92 0.89 1.11
N MET A 333 0.37 0.54 1.24
CA MET A 333 1.27 0.36 0.11
C MET A 333 0.80 -0.71 -0.88
N ASN A 334 0.16 -1.77 -0.38
CA ASN A 334 -0.45 -2.80 -1.24
C ASN A 334 -1.58 -2.22 -2.12
N HIS A 335 -2.44 -1.36 -1.55
CA HIS A 335 -3.53 -0.75 -2.32
C HIS A 335 -3.01 0.24 -3.37
N VAL A 336 -1.99 1.04 -3.04
CA VAL A 336 -1.31 1.91 -4.02
C VAL A 336 -0.72 1.09 -5.16
N GLY A 337 -0.03 -0.03 -4.85
CA GLY A 337 0.50 -0.94 -5.86
C GLY A 337 -0.55 -1.49 -6.82
N PHE A 338 -1.73 -1.83 -6.30
CA PHE A 338 -2.88 -2.26 -7.10
C PHE A 338 -3.35 -1.18 -8.09
N VAL A 339 -3.55 0.06 -7.64
CA VAL A 339 -4.00 1.16 -8.52
C VAL A 339 -2.90 1.54 -9.52
N ALA A 340 -1.64 1.55 -9.09
CA ALA A 340 -0.50 1.88 -9.94
C ALA A 340 -0.39 0.93 -11.15
N GLY A 341 -0.58 -0.39 -10.96
CA GLY A 341 -0.55 -1.22 -12.16
C GLY A 341 -1.87 -1.30 -12.93
N LEU A 342 -3.01 -0.92 -12.36
CA LEU A 342 -4.20 -0.64 -13.16
C LEU A 342 -3.83 0.43 -14.21
N ALA A 343 -3.19 1.52 -13.77
CA ALA A 343 -2.66 2.54 -14.68
C ALA A 343 -1.65 1.98 -15.67
N SER A 344 -0.69 1.15 -15.22
CA SER A 344 0.30 0.53 -16.12
C SER A 344 -0.34 -0.29 -17.25
N GLY A 345 -1.46 -0.99 -16.98
CA GLY A 345 -2.16 -1.78 -17.99
C GLY A 345 -2.87 -0.94 -19.05
N PHE A 346 -3.39 0.24 -18.66
CA PHE A 346 -3.89 1.24 -19.61
C PHE A 346 -2.76 1.85 -20.43
N TRP A 347 -1.63 2.18 -19.82
CA TRP A 347 -0.46 2.72 -20.51
C TRP A 347 0.15 1.74 -21.51
N VAL A 348 0.27 0.45 -21.15
CA VAL A 348 0.69 -0.58 -22.11
C VAL A 348 -0.34 -0.73 -23.22
N GLY A 349 -1.63 -0.73 -22.88
CA GLY A 349 -2.70 -0.72 -23.87
C GLY A 349 -2.59 0.42 -24.88
N TYR A 350 -2.34 1.63 -24.38
CA TYR A 350 -2.09 2.82 -25.19
C TYR A 350 -0.83 2.68 -26.04
N ALA A 351 0.27 2.18 -25.48
CA ALA A 351 1.52 1.95 -26.21
C ALA A 351 1.33 0.98 -27.38
N MET A 352 0.51 -0.06 -27.21
CA MET A 352 0.22 -1.02 -28.28
C MET A 352 -0.59 -0.42 -29.43
N THR A 353 -1.26 0.74 -29.23
CA THR A 353 -1.93 1.45 -30.33
C THR A 353 -0.97 2.14 -31.31
N PHE A 354 0.32 2.17 -31.03
CA PHE A 354 1.32 2.64 -32.00
C PHE A 354 1.85 1.52 -32.89
N TRP A 355 1.55 0.26 -32.56
CA TRP A 355 1.93 -0.91 -33.34
C TRP A 355 0.78 -1.33 -34.26
N ASP A 356 0.54 -0.55 -35.32
CA ASP A 356 -0.66 -0.67 -36.16
C ASP A 356 -0.52 -1.66 -37.35
N ASP A 357 0.64 -2.30 -37.52
CA ASP A 357 0.90 -3.31 -38.55
C ASP A 357 0.11 -4.62 -38.31
N ASP A 358 0.01 -5.48 -39.33
CA ASP A 358 -0.69 -6.77 -39.23
C ASP A 358 -0.12 -7.68 -38.11
N ARG A 359 1.18 -7.54 -37.81
CA ARG A 359 1.82 -8.20 -36.67
C ARG A 359 1.35 -7.61 -35.33
N GLY A 360 1.22 -6.31 -35.23
CA GLY A 360 0.71 -5.64 -34.03
C GLY A 360 -0.76 -5.97 -33.78
N ARG A 361 -1.58 -6.09 -34.83
CA ARG A 361 -2.98 -6.55 -34.69
C ARG A 361 -3.07 -7.96 -34.13
N SER A 362 -2.30 -8.90 -34.66
CA SER A 362 -2.36 -10.31 -34.24
C SER A 362 -1.67 -10.57 -32.90
N ALA A 363 -0.56 -9.88 -32.59
CA ALA A 363 0.28 -10.15 -31.42
C ALA A 363 0.17 -9.10 -30.30
N GLY A 364 -0.25 -7.86 -30.57
CA GLY A 364 -0.20 -6.74 -29.61
C GLY A 364 -0.98 -7.00 -28.31
N TRP A 365 -2.17 -7.61 -28.40
CA TRP A 365 -2.94 -7.99 -27.21
C TRP A 365 -2.29 -9.14 -26.42
N ARG A 366 -1.54 -10.05 -27.09
CA ARG A 366 -0.80 -11.13 -26.43
C ARG A 366 0.41 -10.58 -25.69
N TYR A 367 1.14 -9.64 -26.29
CA TYR A 367 2.23 -8.93 -25.61
C TYR A 367 1.72 -8.06 -24.47
N SER A 368 0.54 -7.46 -24.62
CA SER A 368 -0.12 -6.74 -23.52
C SER A 368 -0.36 -7.67 -22.33
N LEU A 369 -0.92 -8.87 -22.54
CA LEU A 369 -1.06 -9.87 -21.48
C LEU A 369 0.30 -10.37 -20.97
N GLY A 370 1.25 -10.57 -21.87
CA GLY A 370 2.60 -11.06 -21.59
C GLY A 370 3.42 -10.12 -20.69
N GLY A 371 3.20 -8.80 -20.76
CA GLY A 371 3.87 -7.86 -19.88
C GLY A 371 3.57 -8.09 -18.39
N SER A 372 2.51 -8.82 -18.05
CA SER A 372 2.17 -9.20 -16.67
C SER A 372 3.19 -10.16 -16.05
N PHE A 373 3.90 -10.93 -16.89
CA PHE A 373 4.91 -11.87 -16.42
C PHE A 373 6.16 -11.18 -15.88
N ILE A 374 6.45 -9.95 -16.31
CA ILE A 374 7.63 -9.21 -15.87
C ILE A 374 7.57 -8.95 -14.36
N PRO A 375 6.55 -8.25 -13.81
CA PRO A 375 6.45 -8.07 -12.36
C PRO A 375 6.22 -9.38 -11.61
N ALA A 376 5.51 -10.35 -12.20
CA ALA A 376 5.31 -11.66 -11.59
C ALA A 376 6.61 -12.45 -11.41
N PHE A 377 7.53 -12.36 -12.38
CA PHE A 377 8.85 -12.98 -12.32
C PHE A 377 9.67 -12.40 -11.17
N PHE A 378 9.76 -11.07 -11.06
CA PHE A 378 10.48 -10.43 -9.95
C PHE A 378 9.85 -10.76 -8.59
N PHE A 379 8.52 -10.82 -8.52
CA PHE A 379 7.83 -11.22 -7.30
C PHE A 379 8.17 -12.66 -6.90
N ILE A 380 8.10 -13.62 -7.83
CA ILE A 380 8.45 -15.03 -7.59
C ILE A 380 9.93 -15.16 -7.20
N LEU A 381 10.82 -14.42 -7.87
CA LEU A 381 12.25 -14.43 -7.59
C LEU A 381 12.58 -13.86 -6.20
N ALA A 382 11.84 -12.85 -5.73
CA ALA A 382 12.05 -12.24 -4.42
C ALA A 382 11.60 -13.14 -3.25
N LEU A 383 10.56 -13.96 -3.43
CA LEU A 383 9.97 -14.77 -2.35
C LEU A 383 10.94 -15.72 -1.64
N PRO A 384 11.84 -16.46 -2.34
CA PRO A 384 12.85 -17.31 -1.68
C PRO A 384 13.75 -16.58 -0.68
N PHE A 385 14.03 -15.29 -0.91
CA PHE A 385 14.91 -14.47 -0.05
C PHE A 385 14.22 -13.95 1.22
N MET A 386 12.89 -14.07 1.31
CA MET A 386 12.12 -13.61 2.47
C MET A 386 11.95 -14.74 3.49
N ARG A 387 12.00 -14.44 4.80
CA ARG A 387 11.67 -15.40 5.85
C ARG A 387 10.14 -15.57 5.99
N GLU A 388 9.66 -16.68 6.54
CA GLU A 388 8.22 -16.92 6.71
C GLU A 388 7.62 -16.04 7.83
N SER A 389 6.29 -15.94 7.93
CA SER A 389 5.67 -15.18 9.02
C SER A 389 6.04 -15.74 10.41
N PRO A 390 6.49 -14.90 11.36
CA PRO A 390 6.82 -15.34 12.72
C PRO A 390 5.58 -15.88 13.45
N ARG A 391 4.40 -15.31 13.18
CA ARG A 391 3.14 -15.81 13.73
C ARG A 391 2.80 -17.21 13.22
N TRP A 392 2.98 -17.47 11.92
CA TRP A 392 2.75 -18.80 11.34
C TRP A 392 3.67 -19.85 11.96
N LEU A 393 4.94 -19.49 12.18
CA LEU A 393 5.95 -20.37 12.77
C LEU A 393 5.58 -20.76 14.21
N VAL A 394 5.17 -19.80 15.03
CA VAL A 394 4.67 -20.07 16.40
C VAL A 394 3.40 -20.92 16.38
N GLU A 395 2.46 -20.66 15.47
CA GLU A 395 1.24 -21.47 15.30
C GLU A 395 1.54 -22.95 14.97
N HIS A 396 2.70 -23.23 14.35
CA HIS A 396 3.17 -24.57 14.01
C HIS A 396 4.19 -25.15 15.01
N GLY A 397 4.39 -24.50 16.16
CA GLY A 397 5.32 -24.97 17.20
C GLY A 397 6.80 -24.76 16.88
N LYS A 398 7.11 -23.91 15.90
CA LYS A 398 8.48 -23.56 15.47
C LYS A 398 8.92 -22.22 16.07
N THR A 399 8.89 -22.10 17.39
CA THR A 399 9.22 -20.84 18.08
C THR A 399 10.65 -20.37 17.79
N GLU A 400 11.63 -21.27 17.73
CA GLU A 400 13.03 -20.89 17.47
C GLU A 400 13.22 -20.28 16.07
N GLU A 401 12.62 -20.86 15.04
CA GLU A 401 12.61 -20.28 13.68
C GLU A 401 11.88 -18.93 13.65
N ALA A 402 10.85 -18.74 14.49
CA ALA A 402 10.14 -17.48 14.62
C ALA A 402 11.03 -16.38 15.23
N LEU A 403 11.84 -16.74 16.23
CA LEU A 403 12.83 -15.85 16.85
C LEU A 403 13.89 -15.42 15.83
N GLU A 404 14.49 -16.35 15.10
CA GLU A 404 15.46 -16.05 14.02
C GLU A 404 14.85 -15.11 12.96
N THR A 405 13.58 -15.35 12.62
CA THR A 405 12.89 -14.55 11.62
C THR A 405 12.65 -13.12 12.11
N LEU A 406 12.23 -12.94 13.36
CA LEU A 406 12.10 -11.61 13.94
C LEU A 406 13.45 -10.91 14.08
N GLN A 407 14.51 -11.64 14.49
CA GLN A 407 15.87 -11.11 14.51
C GLN A 407 16.29 -10.57 13.14
N PHE A 408 16.05 -11.33 12.06
CA PHE A 408 16.34 -10.89 10.70
C PHE A 408 15.61 -9.59 10.30
N TYR A 409 14.35 -9.43 10.69
CA TYR A 409 13.57 -8.23 10.34
C TYR A 409 13.74 -7.04 11.28
N ARG A 410 14.27 -7.27 12.49
CA ARG A 410 14.42 -6.27 13.55
C ARG A 410 15.88 -5.88 13.79
N ASP A 411 16.81 -6.49 13.04
CA ASP A 411 18.24 -6.25 13.16
C ASP A 411 18.58 -4.76 13.05
N GLY A 412 19.40 -4.28 13.98
CA GLY A 412 19.78 -2.87 14.11
C GLY A 412 18.71 -1.91 14.68
N TYR A 413 17.47 -2.35 14.92
CA TYR A 413 16.39 -1.49 15.46
C TYR A 413 15.91 -1.87 16.86
N TYR A 414 15.98 -3.15 17.24
CA TYR A 414 15.53 -3.66 18.53
C TYR A 414 16.63 -4.47 19.22
N THR A 415 16.64 -4.44 20.54
CA THR A 415 17.52 -5.28 21.35
C THR A 415 17.07 -6.73 21.35
N SER A 416 17.99 -7.66 21.64
CA SER A 416 17.67 -9.10 21.71
C SER A 416 16.55 -9.43 22.71
N ASP A 417 16.44 -8.65 23.79
CA ASP A 417 15.41 -8.83 24.83
C ASP A 417 14.03 -8.32 24.38
N GLU A 418 13.97 -7.19 23.66
CA GLU A 418 12.72 -6.71 23.06
C GLU A 418 12.17 -7.69 22.03
N ILE A 419 13.05 -8.30 21.22
CA ILE A 419 12.66 -9.32 20.24
C ILE A 419 12.11 -10.58 20.94
N ARG A 420 12.72 -11.01 22.05
CA ARG A 420 12.21 -12.14 22.85
C ARG A 420 10.85 -11.82 23.47
N THR A 421 10.64 -10.58 23.87
CA THR A 421 9.34 -10.13 24.39
C THR A 421 8.28 -10.14 23.29
N GLU A 422 8.60 -9.66 22.08
CA GLU A 422 7.69 -9.73 20.92
C GLU A 422 7.31 -11.19 20.60
N VAL A 423 8.25 -12.14 20.64
CA VAL A 423 7.94 -13.57 20.46
C VAL A 423 7.03 -14.09 21.58
N ALA A 424 7.30 -13.77 22.84
CA ALA A 424 6.49 -14.21 23.97
C ALA A 424 5.06 -13.65 23.91
N GLU A 425 4.88 -12.41 23.44
CA GLU A 425 3.57 -11.82 23.18
C GLU A 425 2.82 -12.56 22.07
N ILE A 426 3.52 -12.93 20.98
CA ILE A 426 2.94 -13.72 19.90
C ILE A 426 2.52 -15.10 20.43
N GLU A 427 3.36 -15.79 21.21
CA GLU A 427 3.03 -17.07 21.84
C GLU A 427 1.80 -16.99 22.74
N ARG A 428 1.74 -15.96 23.59
CA ARG A 428 0.57 -15.71 24.44
C ARG A 428 -0.68 -15.51 23.59
N SER A 429 -0.60 -14.72 22.52
CA SER A 429 -1.73 -14.47 21.63
C SER A 429 -2.22 -15.74 20.91
N VAL A 430 -1.31 -16.64 20.53
CA VAL A 430 -1.61 -17.92 19.88
C VAL A 430 -2.18 -18.91 20.88
N ALA A 431 -1.65 -18.96 22.11
CA ALA A 431 -2.18 -19.79 23.19
C ALA A 431 -3.61 -19.41 23.56
N VAL A 432 -3.87 -18.10 23.74
CA VAL A 432 -5.24 -17.58 23.98
C VAL A 432 -6.17 -17.96 22.84
N PHE A 433 -5.71 -17.85 21.58
CA PHE A 433 -6.51 -18.27 20.43
C PHE A 433 -6.83 -19.77 20.45
N ARG A 434 -5.85 -20.64 20.73
CA ARG A 434 -6.08 -22.09 20.85
C ARG A 434 -7.07 -22.44 21.96
N ILE A 435 -6.97 -21.77 23.12
CA ILE A 435 -7.86 -21.96 24.27
C ILE A 435 -9.28 -21.45 23.97
N SER A 436 -9.41 -20.36 23.20
CA SER A 436 -10.71 -19.77 22.87
C SER A 436 -11.63 -20.68 22.03
N GLY A 437 -11.09 -21.72 21.38
CA GLY A 437 -11.85 -22.64 20.54
C GLY A 437 -12.50 -21.96 19.31
N LEU A 438 -12.09 -20.73 18.97
CA LEU A 438 -12.66 -19.96 17.86
C LEU A 438 -12.32 -20.61 16.51
N THR A 439 -13.29 -21.32 15.96
CA THR A 439 -13.20 -21.94 14.63
C THR A 439 -13.79 -21.03 13.55
N TRP A 440 -13.61 -21.36 12.26
CA TRP A 440 -14.29 -20.61 11.20
C TRP A 440 -15.82 -20.62 11.35
N VAL A 441 -16.37 -21.67 11.96
CA VAL A 441 -17.82 -21.76 12.25
C VAL A 441 -18.25 -20.70 13.26
N SER A 442 -17.36 -20.24 14.17
CA SER A 442 -17.70 -19.22 15.16
C SER A 442 -18.10 -17.88 14.55
N LEU A 443 -17.67 -17.59 13.31
CA LEU A 443 -18.13 -16.43 12.53
C LEU A 443 -19.64 -16.47 12.25
N PHE A 444 -20.24 -17.66 12.21
CA PHE A 444 -21.67 -17.88 11.97
C PHE A 444 -22.46 -18.21 13.23
N THR A 445 -21.82 -18.78 14.26
CA THR A 445 -22.49 -19.12 15.53
C THR A 445 -22.49 -18.00 16.56
N ASP A 446 -21.42 -17.20 16.66
CA ASP A 446 -21.35 -16.09 17.61
C ASP A 446 -22.07 -14.86 17.03
N ARG A 447 -23.08 -14.36 17.76
CA ARG A 447 -23.89 -13.21 17.34
C ARG A 447 -23.05 -11.94 17.12
N SER A 448 -22.00 -11.73 17.92
CA SER A 448 -21.12 -10.56 17.81
C SER A 448 -20.22 -10.64 16.57
N LEU A 449 -19.64 -11.82 16.32
CA LEU A 449 -18.79 -12.07 15.16
C LEU A 449 -19.60 -12.09 13.86
N PHE A 450 -20.80 -12.67 13.89
CA PHE A 450 -21.73 -12.64 12.76
C PHE A 450 -22.13 -11.20 12.42
N ALA A 451 -22.39 -10.36 13.43
CA ALA A 451 -22.72 -8.94 13.24
C ALA A 451 -21.60 -8.16 12.55
N ARG A 452 -20.33 -8.42 12.90
CA ARG A 452 -19.16 -7.84 12.23
C ARG A 452 -19.03 -8.38 10.81
N MET A 453 -19.19 -9.70 10.65
CA MET A 453 -19.06 -10.41 9.39
C MET A 453 -20.05 -9.92 8.33
N TRP A 454 -21.35 -9.87 8.62
CA TRP A 454 -22.33 -9.46 7.61
C TRP A 454 -22.16 -7.98 7.23
N ARG A 455 -21.73 -7.11 8.15
CA ARG A 455 -21.43 -5.70 7.85
C ARG A 455 -20.23 -5.57 6.92
N ALA A 456 -19.12 -6.26 7.18
CA ALA A 456 -18.00 -6.25 6.24
C ALA A 456 -18.37 -6.86 4.88
N ALA A 457 -19.13 -7.95 4.87
CA ALA A 457 -19.58 -8.60 3.65
C ALA A 457 -20.50 -7.71 2.80
N LEU A 458 -21.49 -7.06 3.43
CA LEU A 458 -22.38 -6.13 2.78
C LEU A 458 -21.62 -4.91 2.24
N LEU A 459 -20.67 -4.36 3.01
CA LEU A 459 -19.86 -3.22 2.57
C LEU A 459 -19.04 -3.56 1.33
N GLN A 460 -18.39 -4.73 1.30
CA GLN A 460 -17.64 -5.20 0.14
C GLN A 460 -18.53 -5.46 -1.07
N PHE A 461 -19.72 -6.02 -0.86
CA PHE A 461 -20.70 -6.20 -1.92
C PHE A 461 -21.15 -4.84 -2.51
N MET A 462 -21.50 -3.87 -1.66
CA MET A 462 -21.88 -2.50 -2.08
C MET A 462 -20.74 -1.80 -2.81
N ALA A 463 -19.50 -1.96 -2.33
CA ALA A 463 -18.30 -1.39 -2.94
C ALA A 463 -18.03 -1.92 -4.37
N GLN A 464 -18.62 -3.05 -4.78
CA GLN A 464 -18.56 -3.50 -6.18
C GLN A 464 -19.84 -3.17 -6.94
N MET A 465 -21.01 -3.34 -6.30
CA MET A 465 -22.33 -3.03 -6.88
C MET A 465 -22.54 -1.56 -7.23
N CYS A 466 -21.72 -0.64 -6.71
CA CYS A 466 -21.69 0.76 -7.13
C CYS A 466 -21.34 0.99 -8.61
N GLY A 467 -20.84 -0.04 -9.32
CA GLY A 467 -20.47 0.02 -10.74
C GLY A 467 -18.96 0.08 -10.98
N ALA A 468 -18.14 -0.02 -9.94
CA ALA A 468 -16.69 0.16 -10.03
C ALA A 468 -16.01 -0.81 -11.00
N THR A 469 -16.41 -2.08 -10.98
CA THR A 469 -15.87 -3.12 -11.88
C THR A 469 -16.18 -2.80 -13.34
N ALA A 470 -17.41 -2.40 -13.63
CA ALA A 470 -17.81 -2.05 -14.98
C ALA A 470 -17.09 -0.81 -15.50
N MET A 471 -17.01 0.24 -14.67
CA MET A 471 -16.31 1.47 -15.05
C MET A 471 -14.82 1.19 -15.34
N LYS A 472 -14.17 0.30 -14.58
CA LYS A 472 -12.75 -0.06 -14.80
C LYS A 472 -12.53 -0.81 -16.12
N TYR A 473 -13.31 -1.86 -16.41
CA TYR A 473 -13.07 -2.70 -17.59
C TYR A 473 -13.58 -2.12 -18.90
N TYR A 474 -14.66 -1.33 -18.83
CA TYR A 474 -15.30 -0.79 -20.02
C TYR A 474 -15.01 0.70 -20.22
N LEU A 475 -14.07 1.28 -19.46
CA LEU A 475 -13.69 2.69 -19.57
C LEU A 475 -13.35 3.12 -21.01
N PRO A 476 -12.49 2.40 -21.76
CA PRO A 476 -12.17 2.83 -23.12
C PRO A 476 -13.35 2.66 -24.07
N ALA A 477 -14.24 1.68 -23.81
CA ALA A 477 -15.45 1.49 -24.58
C ALA A 477 -16.47 2.62 -24.33
N LEU A 478 -16.54 3.14 -23.11
CA LEU A 478 -17.37 4.29 -22.73
C LEU A 478 -16.91 5.53 -23.48
N PHE A 479 -15.62 5.86 -23.46
CA PHE A 479 -15.09 7.01 -24.20
C PHE A 479 -15.27 6.85 -25.71
N LYS A 480 -15.10 5.64 -26.26
CA LYS A 480 -15.39 5.37 -27.66
C LYS A 480 -16.87 5.60 -28.01
N ALA A 481 -17.80 5.24 -27.11
CA ALA A 481 -19.23 5.48 -27.31
C ALA A 481 -19.58 6.99 -27.32
N LEU A 482 -18.83 7.81 -26.59
CA LEU A 482 -18.91 9.28 -26.62
C LEU A 482 -18.27 9.90 -27.88
N GLY A 483 -17.82 9.09 -28.84
CA GLY A 483 -17.27 9.56 -30.11
C GLY A 483 -15.81 9.98 -30.07
N PHE A 484 -15.06 9.55 -29.05
CA PHE A 484 -13.61 9.67 -29.02
C PHE A 484 -12.94 8.56 -29.85
N ASP A 485 -11.79 8.89 -30.45
CA ASP A 485 -10.98 7.91 -31.16
C ASP A 485 -10.44 6.84 -30.20
N HIS A 486 -10.10 5.67 -30.73
CA HIS A 486 -9.59 4.53 -29.97
C HIS A 486 -8.32 4.88 -29.18
N ARG A 487 -7.38 5.60 -29.79
CA ARG A 487 -6.11 5.99 -29.16
C ARG A 487 -6.35 6.98 -28.02
N VAL A 488 -7.22 7.97 -28.25
CA VAL A 488 -7.59 8.99 -27.24
C VAL A 488 -8.36 8.36 -26.07
N SER A 489 -9.20 7.36 -26.33
CA SER A 489 -9.94 6.64 -25.28
C SER A 489 -9.02 5.87 -24.34
N LEU A 490 -7.97 5.23 -24.87
CA LEU A 490 -6.96 4.54 -24.06
C LEU A 490 -6.06 5.52 -23.31
N LEU A 491 -5.69 6.64 -23.94
CA LEU A 491 -4.97 7.74 -23.28
C LEU A 491 -5.76 8.29 -22.08
N ALA A 492 -7.04 8.59 -22.28
CA ALA A 492 -7.92 9.10 -21.22
C ALA A 492 -8.06 8.09 -20.07
N GLY A 493 -8.13 6.78 -20.36
CA GLY A 493 -8.11 5.74 -19.34
C GLY A 493 -6.79 5.67 -18.56
N GLY A 494 -5.65 5.83 -19.24
CA GLY A 494 -4.34 5.92 -18.59
C GLY A 494 -4.22 7.12 -17.66
N ILE A 495 -4.70 8.30 -18.12
CA ILE A 495 -4.72 9.53 -17.32
C ILE A 495 -5.65 9.38 -16.11
N GLU A 496 -6.86 8.86 -16.29
CA GLU A 496 -7.83 8.61 -15.20
C GLU A 496 -7.21 7.72 -14.12
N SER A 497 -6.61 6.59 -14.51
CA SER A 497 -6.06 5.63 -13.55
C SER A 497 -4.79 6.15 -12.87
N THR A 498 -4.02 7.02 -13.54
CA THR A 498 -2.86 7.70 -12.94
C THR A 498 -3.30 8.73 -11.91
N LEU A 499 -4.26 9.60 -12.26
CA LEU A 499 -4.87 10.57 -11.33
C LEU A 499 -5.46 9.86 -10.10
N LYS A 500 -6.15 8.75 -10.33
CA LYS A 500 -6.71 7.91 -9.28
C LYS A 500 -5.66 7.39 -8.30
N THR A 501 -4.45 7.09 -8.77
CA THR A 501 -3.35 6.66 -7.92
C THR A 501 -2.96 7.77 -6.93
N GLY A 502 -2.79 9.00 -7.41
CA GLY A 502 -2.49 10.16 -6.55
C GLY A 502 -3.60 10.45 -5.54
N CYS A 503 -4.87 10.40 -5.97
CA CYS A 503 -6.00 10.66 -5.07
C CYS A 503 -6.17 9.60 -3.97
N THR A 504 -5.78 8.36 -4.25
CA THR A 504 -5.80 7.28 -3.25
C THR A 504 -4.78 7.55 -2.13
N VAL A 505 -3.60 8.07 -2.46
CA VAL A 505 -2.59 8.48 -1.46
C VAL A 505 -3.10 9.65 -0.61
N ILE A 506 -3.69 10.66 -1.24
CA ILE A 506 -4.27 11.82 -0.54
C ILE A 506 -5.36 11.37 0.42
N GLU A 507 -6.29 10.52 -0.04
CA GLU A 507 -7.38 10.06 0.80
C GLU A 507 -6.90 9.24 2.00
N MET A 508 -5.83 8.47 1.88
CA MET A 508 -5.25 7.79 3.05
C MET A 508 -4.83 8.75 4.18
N PHE A 509 -4.41 9.98 3.86
CA PHE A 509 -4.17 11.00 4.88
C PHE A 509 -5.46 11.65 5.39
N ILE A 510 -6.50 11.69 4.57
CA ILE A 510 -7.79 12.29 4.89
C ILE A 510 -8.64 11.35 5.75
N ILE A 511 -8.65 10.04 5.49
CA ILE A 511 -9.52 9.06 6.16
C ILE A 511 -9.26 8.98 7.67
N ASP A 512 -8.01 9.18 8.10
CA ASP A 512 -7.63 9.24 9.51
C ASP A 512 -8.09 10.54 10.18
N ARG A 513 -8.21 11.64 9.44
CA ARG A 513 -8.71 12.92 9.97
C ARG A 513 -10.23 13.04 9.91
N VAL A 514 -10.86 12.56 8.86
CA VAL A 514 -12.30 12.76 8.59
C VAL A 514 -13.16 11.66 9.21
N GLY A 515 -12.65 10.42 9.30
CA GLY A 515 -13.39 9.26 9.79
C GLY A 515 -13.96 8.41 8.65
N ARG A 516 -14.15 7.11 8.92
CA ARG A 516 -14.45 6.09 7.90
C ARG A 516 -15.89 6.18 7.41
N ARG A 517 -16.85 6.48 8.30
CA ARG A 517 -18.28 6.54 7.92
C ARG A 517 -18.55 7.70 6.99
N LEU A 518 -17.97 8.86 7.28
CA LEU A 518 -18.21 10.08 6.49
C LEU A 518 -17.58 9.98 5.09
N THR A 519 -16.37 9.44 4.96
CA THR A 519 -15.74 9.23 3.65
C THR A 519 -16.54 8.27 2.77
N LEU A 520 -17.07 7.18 3.34
CA LEU A 520 -17.93 6.24 2.64
C LEU A 520 -19.25 6.89 2.16
N VAL A 521 -19.89 7.70 3.01
CA VAL A 521 -21.15 8.40 2.66
C VAL A 521 -20.92 9.46 1.58
N VAL A 522 -19.89 10.30 1.73
CA VAL A 522 -19.57 11.36 0.77
C VAL A 522 -19.16 10.74 -0.57
N GLY A 523 -18.33 9.69 -0.56
CA GLY A 523 -17.94 8.98 -1.77
C GLY A 523 -19.14 8.42 -2.53
N ALA A 524 -20.05 7.72 -1.84
CA ALA A 524 -21.28 7.19 -2.44
C ALA A 524 -22.18 8.30 -3.03
N GLY A 525 -22.29 9.45 -2.35
CA GLY A 525 -23.02 10.60 -2.85
C GLY A 525 -22.40 11.22 -4.12
N VAL A 526 -21.08 11.41 -4.14
CA VAL A 526 -20.35 11.92 -5.31
C VAL A 526 -20.49 10.97 -6.50
N MET A 527 -20.38 9.66 -6.28
CA MET A 527 -20.59 8.66 -7.31
C MET A 527 -22.02 8.67 -7.86
N ALA A 528 -23.03 8.75 -6.99
CA ALA A 528 -24.42 8.87 -7.42
C ALA A 528 -24.65 10.09 -8.31
N PHE A 529 -24.13 11.26 -7.90
CA PHE A 529 -24.25 12.49 -8.67
C PHE A 529 -23.54 12.39 -10.03
N ALA A 530 -22.35 11.81 -10.06
CA ALA A 530 -21.61 11.62 -11.31
C ALA A 530 -22.31 10.65 -12.28
N LEU A 531 -22.94 9.59 -11.77
CA LEU A 531 -23.72 8.65 -12.57
C LEU A 531 -25.02 9.27 -13.08
N LEU A 532 -25.65 10.16 -12.30
CA LEU A 532 -26.82 10.93 -12.74
C LEU A 532 -26.50 11.73 -14.01
N ILE A 533 -25.39 12.47 -14.00
CA ILE A 533 -24.97 13.29 -15.15
C ILE A 533 -24.63 12.41 -16.36
N ASN A 534 -23.88 11.31 -16.17
CA ASN A 534 -23.53 10.38 -17.24
C ASN A 534 -24.75 9.62 -17.83
N GLY A 535 -25.83 9.45 -17.05
CA GLY A 535 -27.10 8.92 -17.56
C GLY A 535 -27.94 9.95 -18.29
N ALA A 536 -28.02 11.18 -17.75
CA ALA A 536 -28.91 12.23 -18.24
C ALA A 536 -28.42 12.91 -19.52
N LEU A 537 -27.13 13.23 -19.63
CA LEU A 537 -26.59 13.97 -20.78
C LEU A 537 -26.73 13.23 -22.11
N PRO A 538 -26.41 11.93 -22.23
CA PRO A 538 -26.64 11.19 -23.48
C PRO A 538 -28.12 11.00 -23.84
N LEU A 539 -29.04 11.12 -22.88
CA LEU A 539 -30.49 11.13 -23.14
C LEU A 539 -30.97 12.50 -23.63
N ALA A 540 -30.42 13.58 -23.09
CA ALA A 540 -30.74 14.95 -23.49
C ALA A 540 -30.14 15.33 -24.86
N TYR A 541 -28.95 14.82 -25.17
CA TYR A 541 -28.22 15.06 -26.41
C TYR A 541 -27.86 13.73 -27.11
N PRO A 542 -28.84 13.03 -27.70
CA PRO A 542 -28.58 11.77 -28.39
C PRO A 542 -27.64 11.97 -29.59
N ASN A 543 -26.90 10.94 -29.98
CA ASN A 543 -25.97 10.92 -31.13
C ASN A 543 -24.82 11.94 -31.07
N ASN A 544 -24.36 12.32 -29.88
CA ASN A 544 -23.20 13.21 -29.69
C ASN A 544 -23.36 14.56 -30.43
N VAL A 545 -24.60 15.07 -30.48
CA VAL A 545 -24.94 16.34 -31.15
C VAL A 545 -24.24 17.54 -30.48
N SER A 546 -23.96 17.44 -29.18
CA SER A 546 -23.22 18.45 -28.43
C SER A 546 -21.91 17.89 -27.91
N ARG A 547 -20.79 18.34 -28.49
CA ARG A 547 -19.44 17.98 -28.01
C ARG A 547 -19.21 18.41 -26.56
N ALA A 548 -19.83 19.50 -26.12
CA ALA A 548 -19.73 19.97 -24.74
C ALA A 548 -20.36 18.97 -23.75
N ALA A 549 -21.46 18.30 -24.13
CA ALA A 549 -22.06 17.25 -23.32
C ALA A 549 -21.13 16.02 -23.21
N ASP A 550 -20.48 15.64 -24.32
CA ASP A 550 -19.53 14.51 -24.34
C ASP A 550 -18.32 14.76 -23.42
N TYR A 551 -17.69 15.93 -23.50
CA TYR A 551 -16.60 16.30 -22.60
C TYR A 551 -17.04 16.35 -21.14
N THR A 552 -18.27 16.81 -20.88
CA THR A 552 -18.84 16.82 -19.52
C THR A 552 -19.00 15.39 -18.99
N CYS A 553 -19.48 14.44 -19.79
CA CYS A 553 -19.53 13.03 -19.42
C CYS A 553 -18.14 12.50 -19.03
N VAL A 554 -17.10 12.80 -19.81
CA VAL A 554 -15.71 12.39 -19.49
C VAL A 554 -15.27 12.95 -18.14
N VAL A 555 -15.50 14.24 -17.87
CA VAL A 555 -15.15 14.85 -16.58
C VAL A 555 -15.91 14.18 -15.43
N PHE A 556 -17.19 13.86 -15.60
CA PHE A 556 -17.96 13.19 -14.56
C PHE A 556 -17.59 11.72 -14.38
N VAL A 557 -17.07 11.03 -15.40
CA VAL A 557 -16.44 9.71 -15.23
C VAL A 557 -15.19 9.81 -14.34
N PHE A 558 -14.40 10.87 -14.48
CA PHE A 558 -13.25 11.12 -13.62
C PHE A 558 -13.71 11.44 -12.18
N ILE A 559 -14.73 12.29 -12.02
CA ILE A 559 -15.32 12.57 -10.70
C ILE A 559 -15.87 11.31 -10.05
N TYR A 560 -16.50 10.41 -10.80
CA TYR A 560 -16.94 9.11 -10.31
C TYR A 560 -15.75 8.28 -9.79
N ALA A 561 -14.66 8.21 -10.57
CA ALA A 561 -13.47 7.47 -10.17
C ALA A 561 -12.83 8.05 -8.90
N LEU A 562 -12.81 9.38 -8.76
CA LEU A 562 -12.36 10.09 -7.57
C LEU A 562 -13.26 9.80 -6.37
N GLY A 563 -14.58 9.86 -6.54
CA GLY A 563 -15.55 9.53 -5.50
C GLY A 563 -15.44 8.08 -5.02
N TYR A 564 -15.14 7.15 -5.94
CA TYR A 564 -14.84 5.76 -5.58
C TYR A 564 -13.57 5.65 -4.77
N SER A 565 -12.48 6.25 -5.24
CA SER A 565 -11.19 6.22 -4.55
C SER A 565 -11.26 6.88 -3.18
N MET A 566 -11.98 8.00 -3.02
CA MET A 566 -12.10 8.69 -1.74
C MET A 566 -13.07 8.03 -0.74
N GLY A 567 -13.82 7.03 -1.17
CA GLY A 567 -14.88 6.40 -0.40
C GLY A 567 -14.74 4.88 -0.40
N PHE A 568 -15.53 4.19 -1.23
CA PHE A 568 -15.59 2.72 -1.23
C PHE A 568 -14.25 2.02 -1.50
N GLY A 569 -13.31 2.69 -2.19
CA GLY A 569 -12.04 2.14 -2.61
C GLY A 569 -11.25 1.52 -1.46
N PRO A 570 -10.54 2.31 -0.63
CA PRO A 570 -9.80 1.76 0.50
C PRO A 570 -10.57 1.82 1.82
N ALA A 571 -11.51 2.74 2.02
CA ALA A 571 -12.25 2.81 3.29
C ALA A 571 -13.02 1.51 3.58
N ALA A 572 -13.53 0.81 2.56
CA ALA A 572 -14.20 -0.48 2.75
C ALA A 572 -13.25 -1.59 3.24
N TRP A 573 -12.00 -1.60 2.76
CA TRP A 573 -10.99 -2.57 3.20
C TRP A 573 -10.45 -2.25 4.59
N VAL A 574 -10.18 -0.97 4.85
CA VAL A 574 -9.72 -0.49 6.16
C VAL A 574 -10.78 -0.79 7.22
N TYR A 575 -12.03 -0.39 6.98
CA TYR A 575 -13.14 -0.67 7.89
C TYR A 575 -13.32 -2.18 8.13
N GLY A 576 -13.25 -3.00 7.07
CA GLY A 576 -13.32 -4.45 7.19
C GLY A 576 -12.21 -5.03 8.08
N SER A 577 -11.00 -4.47 8.02
CA SER A 577 -9.87 -4.92 8.85
C SER A 577 -9.96 -4.49 10.32
N GLU A 578 -10.60 -3.34 10.60
CA GLU A 578 -10.74 -2.76 11.94
C GLU A 578 -11.83 -3.46 12.77
N ILE A 579 -12.91 -3.93 12.16
CA ILE A 579 -14.03 -4.53 12.91
C ILE A 579 -13.76 -5.96 13.41
N PHE A 580 -12.85 -6.70 12.77
CA PHE A 580 -12.60 -8.09 13.16
C PHE A 580 -11.49 -8.22 14.22
N PRO A 581 -11.71 -9.07 15.25
CA PRO A 581 -10.66 -9.46 16.18
C PRO A 581 -9.49 -10.11 15.45
N THR A 582 -8.26 -9.86 15.91
CA THR A 582 -7.01 -10.34 15.28
C THR A 582 -7.04 -11.84 14.97
N ALA A 583 -7.61 -12.64 15.86
CA ALA A 583 -7.76 -14.10 15.75
C ALA A 583 -8.57 -14.57 14.53
N VAL A 584 -9.67 -13.90 14.21
CA VAL A 584 -10.60 -14.32 13.12
C VAL A 584 -10.59 -13.36 11.93
N ARG A 585 -9.77 -12.31 11.98
CA ARG A 585 -9.68 -11.25 10.97
C ARG A 585 -9.40 -11.76 9.57
N ALA A 586 -8.41 -12.64 9.42
CA ALA A 586 -8.03 -13.22 8.13
C ALA A 586 -9.23 -13.90 7.45
N ARG A 587 -9.98 -14.69 8.22
CA ARG A 587 -11.14 -15.46 7.79
C ARG A 587 -12.33 -14.56 7.47
N GLY A 588 -12.64 -13.62 8.38
CA GLY A 588 -13.73 -12.67 8.20
C GLY A 588 -13.52 -11.78 6.98
N LEU A 589 -12.30 -11.29 6.77
CA LEU A 589 -11.96 -10.44 5.62
C LEU A 589 -12.01 -11.22 4.29
N SER A 590 -11.57 -12.48 4.27
CA SER A 590 -11.65 -13.34 3.07
C SER A 590 -13.10 -13.61 2.68
N LEU A 591 -13.98 -13.88 3.65
CA LEU A 591 -15.40 -14.07 3.41
C LEU A 591 -16.07 -12.76 2.94
N ALA A 592 -15.73 -11.63 3.54
CA ALA A 592 -16.20 -10.32 3.07
C ALA A 592 -15.75 -10.02 1.63
N ALA A 593 -14.49 -10.30 1.31
CA ALA A 593 -13.94 -10.17 -0.05
C ALA A 593 -14.67 -11.08 -1.05
N SER A 594 -15.11 -12.27 -0.63
CA SER A 594 -15.93 -13.17 -1.46
C SER A 594 -17.27 -12.52 -1.85
N CYS A 595 -17.94 -11.82 -0.93
CA CYS A 595 -19.16 -11.07 -1.24
C CYS A 595 -18.89 -9.92 -2.20
N GLY A 596 -17.76 -9.23 -2.06
CA GLY A 596 -17.28 -8.28 -3.06
C GLY A 596 -17.11 -8.92 -4.44
N ALA A 597 -16.47 -10.10 -4.52
CA ALA A 597 -16.30 -10.83 -5.77
C ALA A 597 -17.65 -11.16 -6.43
N VAL A 598 -18.67 -11.56 -5.67
CA VAL A 598 -20.05 -11.76 -6.19
C VAL A 598 -20.61 -10.46 -6.79
N GLY A 599 -20.45 -9.33 -6.10
CA GLY A 599 -20.86 -8.02 -6.63
C GLY A 599 -20.14 -7.69 -7.95
N SER A 600 -18.85 -7.98 -8.05
CA SER A 600 -18.08 -7.79 -9.29
C SER A 600 -18.55 -8.70 -10.43
N ILE A 601 -18.91 -9.95 -10.17
CA ILE A 601 -19.48 -10.88 -11.18
C ILE A 601 -20.77 -10.28 -11.76
N ILE A 602 -21.67 -9.86 -10.88
CA ILE A 602 -22.97 -9.28 -11.26
C ILE A 602 -22.77 -8.03 -12.12
N VAL A 603 -21.96 -7.09 -11.64
CA VAL A 603 -21.72 -5.81 -12.32
C VAL A 603 -21.03 -6.00 -13.66
N ALA A 604 -20.02 -6.86 -13.74
CA ALA A 604 -19.30 -7.15 -14.97
C ALA A 604 -20.21 -7.75 -16.05
N GLN A 605 -21.19 -8.59 -15.68
CA GLN A 605 -22.14 -9.17 -16.62
C GLN A 605 -23.26 -8.21 -17.00
N ILE A 606 -23.82 -7.49 -16.03
CA ILE A 606 -24.96 -6.59 -16.25
C ILE A 606 -24.57 -5.42 -17.16
N TRP A 607 -23.34 -4.89 -17.03
CA TRP A 607 -22.94 -3.69 -17.77
C TRP A 607 -23.05 -3.80 -19.30
N PRO A 608 -22.36 -4.74 -19.98
CA PRO A 608 -22.40 -4.80 -21.44
C PRO A 608 -23.80 -5.13 -21.97
N VAL A 609 -24.55 -5.99 -21.28
CA VAL A 609 -25.95 -6.32 -21.63
C VAL A 609 -26.85 -5.09 -21.43
N GLY A 610 -26.64 -4.35 -20.34
CA GLY A 610 -27.37 -3.13 -20.01
C GLY A 610 -27.12 -2.00 -21.00
N ILE A 611 -25.87 -1.75 -21.40
CA ILE A 611 -25.55 -0.77 -22.44
C ILE A 611 -26.18 -1.16 -23.78
N ALA A 612 -26.17 -2.45 -24.16
CA ALA A 612 -26.75 -2.91 -25.42
C ALA A 612 -28.28 -2.79 -25.48
N THR A 613 -28.97 -2.95 -24.35
CA THR A 613 -30.45 -2.98 -24.28
C THR A 613 -31.07 -1.67 -23.82
N LEU A 614 -30.44 -1.00 -22.85
CA LEU A 614 -30.96 0.18 -22.16
C LEU A 614 -30.19 1.46 -22.51
N GLY A 615 -29.05 1.35 -23.21
CA GLY A 615 -28.18 2.49 -23.52
C GLY A 615 -27.69 3.19 -22.26
N SER A 616 -27.70 4.52 -22.23
CA SER A 616 -27.31 5.32 -21.06
C SER A 616 -28.23 5.16 -19.85
N LYS A 617 -29.40 4.51 -19.97
CA LYS A 617 -30.29 4.33 -18.82
C LYS A 617 -29.69 3.42 -17.74
N ILE A 618 -28.70 2.60 -18.09
CA ILE A 618 -28.00 1.74 -17.14
C ILE A 618 -27.26 2.52 -16.03
N TYR A 619 -26.83 3.76 -16.32
CA TYR A 619 -26.19 4.61 -15.29
C TYR A 619 -27.16 4.92 -14.13
N PHE A 620 -28.47 5.04 -14.39
CA PHE A 620 -29.47 5.26 -13.32
C PHE A 620 -29.64 4.06 -12.40
N PHE A 621 -29.44 2.84 -12.90
CA PHE A 621 -29.45 1.63 -12.07
C PHE A 621 -28.33 1.66 -11.04
N PHE A 622 -27.10 1.97 -11.47
CA PHE A 622 -25.96 2.12 -10.56
C PHE A 622 -26.08 3.34 -9.66
N MET A 623 -26.65 4.44 -10.16
CA MET A 623 -26.97 5.62 -9.34
C MET A 623 -27.92 5.25 -8.18
N ALA A 624 -28.99 4.52 -8.46
CA ALA A 624 -29.96 4.10 -7.43
C ALA A 624 -29.29 3.25 -6.34
N ILE A 625 -28.39 2.34 -6.72
CA ILE A 625 -27.60 1.55 -5.77
C ILE A 625 -26.69 2.43 -4.91
N ASN A 626 -25.99 3.41 -5.51
CA ASN A 626 -25.15 4.34 -4.77
C ASN A 626 -25.97 5.22 -3.80
N LEU A 627 -27.14 5.69 -4.23
CA LEU A 627 -28.05 6.46 -3.36
C LEU A 627 -28.61 5.62 -2.22
N LEU A 628 -28.96 4.35 -2.47
CA LEU A 628 -29.40 3.42 -1.42
C LEU A 628 -28.26 3.10 -0.44
N SER A 629 -27.02 3.13 -0.92
CA SER A 629 -25.85 2.86 -0.08
C SER A 629 -25.63 3.91 1.00
N VAL A 630 -25.96 5.17 0.73
CA VAL A 630 -25.81 6.29 1.68
C VAL A 630 -26.56 6.06 3.00
N PRO A 631 -27.89 5.84 3.02
CA PRO A 631 -28.62 5.60 4.27
C PRO A 631 -28.22 4.29 4.94
N VAL A 632 -27.90 3.25 4.17
CA VAL A 632 -27.41 1.97 4.72
C VAL A 632 -26.11 2.19 5.51
N ILE A 633 -25.15 2.92 4.94
CA ILE A 633 -23.88 3.22 5.62
C ILE A 633 -24.12 4.13 6.83
N TYR A 634 -24.95 5.15 6.67
CA TYR A 634 -25.22 6.08 7.75
C TYR A 634 -25.94 5.41 8.93
N LEU A 635 -26.86 4.48 8.71
CA LEU A 635 -27.64 3.88 9.80
C LEU A 635 -27.00 2.64 10.43
N LEU A 636 -26.31 1.81 9.64
CA LEU A 636 -25.88 0.48 10.09
C LEU A 636 -24.40 0.38 10.47
N TYR A 637 -23.58 1.39 10.13
CA TYR A 637 -22.14 1.36 10.33
C TYR A 637 -21.70 2.35 11.41
N PRO A 638 -21.19 1.87 12.56
CA PRO A 638 -20.59 2.74 13.58
C PRO A 638 -19.27 3.34 13.07
N GLU A 639 -18.88 4.49 13.63
CA GLU A 639 -17.59 5.11 13.33
C GLU A 639 -16.46 4.38 14.10
N THR A 640 -15.38 4.06 13.39
CA THR A 640 -14.22 3.31 13.91
C THR A 640 -12.99 4.18 14.16
N LYS A 641 -13.03 5.45 13.75
CA LYS A 641 -11.93 6.40 13.92
C LYS A 641 -11.42 6.48 15.37
N GLY A 642 -10.11 6.32 15.53
CA GLY A 642 -9.39 6.62 16.77
C GLY A 642 -9.67 5.67 17.93
N ARG A 643 -10.25 4.49 17.67
CA ARG A 643 -10.48 3.47 18.68
C ARG A 643 -9.45 2.36 18.59
N ALA A 644 -9.01 1.88 19.74
CA ALA A 644 -8.16 0.69 19.81
C ALA A 644 -8.95 -0.53 19.32
N LEU A 645 -8.24 -1.52 18.76
CA LEU A 645 -8.86 -2.74 18.23
C LEU A 645 -9.55 -3.55 19.35
N GLU A 646 -9.04 -3.41 20.56
CA GLU A 646 -9.52 -4.03 21.79
C GLU A 646 -10.84 -3.37 22.26
N ASP A 647 -10.98 -2.04 22.05
CA ASP A 647 -12.20 -1.27 22.35
C ASP A 647 -13.34 -1.53 21.35
N MET A 648 -13.08 -2.25 20.25
CA MET A 648 -14.11 -2.62 19.28
C MET A 648 -15.12 -3.61 19.86
N ASP A 649 -14.71 -4.37 20.87
CA ASP A 649 -15.61 -5.29 21.59
C ASP A 649 -16.68 -4.53 22.38
N ALA A 650 -16.42 -3.29 22.82
CA ALA A 650 -17.43 -2.44 23.45
C ALA A 650 -18.49 -1.92 22.45
N LEU A 651 -18.16 -1.80 21.15
CA LEU A 651 -19.07 -1.32 20.10
C LEU A 651 -19.96 -2.42 19.50
N PHE A 652 -19.46 -3.65 19.47
CA PHE A 652 -20.10 -4.78 18.79
C PHE A 652 -20.50 -5.92 19.76
N GLY A 653 -20.24 -5.76 21.06
CA GLY A 653 -20.43 -6.77 22.10
C GLY A 653 -19.18 -7.64 22.28
N ALA A 654 -18.90 -8.02 23.54
CA ALA A 654 -17.79 -8.90 23.89
C ALA A 654 -17.98 -10.27 23.24
N SER A 655 -16.96 -10.73 22.52
CA SER A 655 -16.89 -12.11 21.99
C SER A 655 -16.19 -13.01 23.00
N LEU A 656 -16.43 -14.32 22.94
CA LEU A 656 -15.85 -15.32 23.86
C LEU A 656 -14.30 -15.28 23.94
N GLY A 657 -13.61 -14.69 22.96
CA GLY A 657 -12.15 -14.50 22.95
C GLY A 657 -11.64 -13.23 23.64
N SER A 658 -12.52 -12.32 24.07
CA SER A 658 -12.16 -11.02 24.66
C SER A 658 -11.74 -11.12 26.13
N CYS A 659 -12.16 -12.17 26.84
CA CYS A 659 -11.92 -12.33 28.28
C CYS A 659 -10.45 -12.67 28.68
N GLY A 660 -9.52 -12.76 27.72
CA GLY A 660 -8.15 -13.22 27.99
C GLY A 660 -7.08 -12.13 28.16
N ASN A 661 -7.42 -10.85 27.96
CA ASN A 661 -6.41 -9.81 27.65
C ASN A 661 -6.33 -8.58 28.57
N ASP A 662 -7.01 -8.53 29.72
CA ASP A 662 -6.84 -7.39 30.65
C ASP A 662 -5.80 -7.69 31.76
N PRO A 663 -4.62 -7.07 31.70
CA PRO A 663 -3.91 -6.57 32.86
C PRO A 663 -3.94 -5.03 32.85
N GLY A 664 -4.83 -4.45 33.66
CA GLY A 664 -4.70 -3.10 34.23
C GLY A 664 -4.61 -1.92 33.25
N VAL A 665 -5.76 -1.36 32.86
CA VAL A 665 -5.86 0.07 32.49
C VAL A 665 -7.07 0.68 33.18
N GLY A 666 -6.82 1.38 34.29
CA GLY A 666 -7.83 2.10 35.04
C GLY A 666 -8.46 3.25 34.24
N ARG A 667 -9.78 3.21 34.05
CA ARG A 667 -10.58 4.39 33.70
C ARG A 667 -11.12 5.00 34.99
N GLN A 668 -10.57 6.15 35.39
CA GLN A 668 -11.17 7.03 36.40
C GLN A 668 -12.50 7.59 35.87
N GLY A 669 -13.61 6.98 36.27
CA GLY A 669 -14.95 7.55 36.18
C GLY A 669 -15.37 8.09 37.56
N ARG A 670 -15.44 9.41 37.70
CA ARG A 670 -15.97 10.08 38.90
C ARG A 670 -17.48 9.81 38.98
N VAL A 671 -17.92 9.05 39.98
CA VAL A 671 -19.33 8.91 40.36
C VAL A 671 -19.52 9.69 41.66
N ASP A 672 -20.20 10.82 41.59
CA ASP A 672 -20.58 11.59 42.77
C ASP A 672 -21.74 10.88 43.48
N ILE A 673 -21.48 10.27 44.63
CA ILE A 673 -22.52 9.76 45.53
C ILE A 673 -22.88 10.89 46.49
N VAL A 674 -24.04 11.49 46.25
CA VAL A 674 -24.68 12.46 47.15
C VAL A 674 -25.43 11.69 48.24
N GLY A 675 -25.05 11.94 49.49
CA GLY A 675 -25.93 11.86 50.66
C GLY A 675 -26.00 10.54 51.41
N VAL A 676 -25.19 10.42 52.48
CA VAL A 676 -25.62 9.84 53.76
C VAL A 676 -24.88 10.60 54.87
N ASP A 677 -25.59 11.50 55.54
CA ASP A 677 -25.17 12.13 56.80
C ASP A 677 -25.44 11.17 57.96
N GLY A 678 -24.48 11.06 58.89
CA GLY A 678 -24.68 10.48 60.22
C GLY A 678 -23.64 9.44 60.66
N ASP A 679 -22.81 9.82 61.65
CA ASP A 679 -22.13 8.94 62.61
C ASP A 679 -20.91 8.07 62.19
N LEU A 680 -19.88 8.69 61.60
CA LEU A 680 -18.51 8.10 61.54
C LEU A 680 -17.43 8.93 62.26
N ALA A 681 -17.81 9.96 63.01
CA ALA A 681 -16.85 10.84 63.71
C ALA A 681 -16.31 10.30 65.05
N ALA A 682 -16.71 9.10 65.50
CA ALA A 682 -16.34 8.58 66.82
C ALA A 682 -15.07 7.71 66.87
N TRP A 683 -14.39 7.46 65.74
CA TRP A 683 -13.29 6.45 65.70
C TRP A 683 -11.95 6.94 65.13
N GLY A 684 -11.69 8.25 65.07
CA GLY A 684 -10.33 8.80 65.06
C GLY A 684 -9.27 8.17 64.14
N VAL A 685 -9.60 7.83 62.88
CA VAL A 685 -8.62 7.36 61.88
C VAL A 685 -8.41 8.40 60.79
N ALA A 686 -7.14 8.76 60.58
CA ALA A 686 -6.68 9.72 59.58
C ALA A 686 -6.79 9.16 58.15
N ARG A 687 -7.06 10.09 57.22
CA ARG A 687 -7.24 9.91 55.77
C ARG A 687 -6.08 9.14 55.12
N HIS A 688 -6.39 8.07 54.41
CA HIS A 688 -6.00 7.73 53.03
C HIS A 688 -6.15 6.22 52.82
N VAL A 689 -7.24 5.80 52.18
CA VAL A 689 -7.39 4.44 51.64
C VAL A 689 -7.51 4.58 50.13
N LEU A 690 -6.55 4.00 49.41
CA LEU A 690 -6.61 3.77 47.97
C LEU A 690 -7.36 2.45 47.76
N VAL A 691 -8.49 2.50 47.08
CA VAL A 691 -9.27 1.32 46.67
C VAL A 691 -8.98 1.06 45.19
N ASP A 692 -8.60 -0.17 44.86
CA ASP A 692 -8.44 -0.68 43.49
C ASP A 692 -9.74 -1.40 43.08
N ASP A 693 -10.28 -1.10 41.89
CA ASP A 693 -11.57 -1.58 41.40
C ASP A 693 -11.47 -2.98 40.77
N SER A 694 -11.02 -3.94 41.57
CA SER A 694 -11.28 -5.36 41.33
C SER A 694 -11.69 -6.02 42.64
N LYS A 695 -12.88 -6.62 42.65
CA LYS A 695 -13.44 -7.35 43.80
C LYS A 695 -12.67 -8.67 44.07
N HIS A 696 -11.38 -8.60 44.41
CA HIS A 696 -10.64 -9.63 45.13
C HIS A 696 -9.47 -8.99 45.91
N LEU A 697 -9.38 -9.32 47.20
CA LEU A 697 -8.21 -9.04 48.06
C LEU A 697 -6.97 -9.79 47.52
N LEU A 698 -5.84 -9.09 47.36
CA LEU A 698 -4.53 -9.74 47.16
C LEU A 698 -4.10 -10.47 48.45
N PRO A 699 -3.50 -11.68 48.37
CA PRO A 699 -2.87 -12.30 49.54
C PRO A 699 -1.52 -11.64 49.80
N GLY A 700 -1.54 -10.52 50.52
CA GLY A 700 -0.37 -9.87 51.10
C GLY A 700 -0.45 -9.95 52.62
N ARG A 701 0.50 -10.67 53.23
CA ARG A 701 0.69 -10.89 54.69
C ARG A 701 0.06 -9.81 55.59
N LEU A 702 -1.04 -10.16 56.24
CA LEU A 702 -1.46 -9.58 57.52
C LEU A 702 -1.09 -10.58 58.61
N VAL A 703 -0.02 -10.28 59.36
CA VAL A 703 0.22 -10.91 60.65
C VAL A 703 -0.67 -10.16 61.65
N VAL A 704 -1.77 -10.80 62.07
CA VAL A 704 -2.53 -10.39 63.24
C VAL A 704 -2.57 -11.61 64.14
N GLY A 705 -2.02 -11.46 65.35
CA GLY A 705 -1.95 -12.53 66.34
C GLY A 705 -3.34 -13.01 66.75
N GLU A 706 -3.41 -14.30 67.10
CA GLU A 706 -4.53 -14.88 67.83
C GLU A 706 -4.81 -14.03 69.08
N ASP A 707 -6.01 -13.48 69.19
CA ASP A 707 -6.89 -13.69 70.35
C ASP A 707 -8.22 -12.91 70.21
N SER A 708 -9.33 -13.63 70.42
CA SER A 708 -10.71 -13.17 70.67
C SER A 708 -11.49 -12.49 69.52
N LEU A 709 -12.33 -13.28 68.83
CA LEU A 709 -13.42 -12.80 67.97
C LEU A 709 -14.78 -13.10 68.63
N GLY A 710 -15.54 -12.05 68.92
CA GLY A 710 -16.90 -12.10 69.47
C GLY A 710 -17.97 -12.07 68.37
N THR A 711 -19.12 -12.67 68.68
CA THR A 711 -20.27 -12.98 67.80
C THR A 711 -20.99 -11.78 67.16
N GLU A 712 -20.71 -10.53 67.56
CA GLU A 712 -21.36 -9.34 66.99
C GLU A 712 -20.73 -8.83 65.68
N GLN A 713 -19.48 -9.20 65.37
CA GLN A 713 -18.83 -8.80 64.11
C GLN A 713 -19.29 -9.62 62.89
N ALA A 714 -19.82 -10.83 63.10
CA ALA A 714 -20.36 -11.68 62.03
C ALA A 714 -21.73 -11.21 61.51
N ALA A 715 -22.56 -10.61 62.38
CA ALA A 715 -23.89 -10.12 62.01
C ALA A 715 -23.83 -8.82 61.18
N PHE A 716 -22.84 -7.96 61.44
CA PHE A 716 -22.62 -6.73 60.68
C PHE A 716 -22.15 -7.04 59.24
N LEU A 717 -21.24 -8.01 59.07
CA LEU A 717 -20.77 -8.46 57.76
C LEU A 717 -21.89 -9.08 56.90
N ALA A 718 -22.78 -9.85 57.50
CA ALA A 718 -23.93 -10.44 56.78
C ALA A 718 -24.97 -9.38 56.32
N SER A 719 -25.15 -8.27 57.06
CA SER A 719 -26.08 -7.21 56.67
C SER A 719 -25.57 -6.36 55.49
N VAL A 720 -24.24 -6.21 55.37
CA VAL A 720 -23.59 -5.48 54.29
C VAL A 720 -23.60 -6.29 52.98
N GLU A 721 -23.51 -7.61 53.07
CA GLU A 721 -23.52 -8.53 51.92
C GLU A 721 -24.88 -8.57 51.21
N VAL A 722 -25.98 -8.55 51.98
CA VAL A 722 -27.37 -8.58 51.45
C VAL A 722 -27.78 -7.26 50.77
N GLU A 723 -27.30 -6.11 51.26
CA GLU A 723 -27.60 -4.81 50.65
C GLU A 723 -26.79 -4.60 49.36
N LEU A 724 -25.59 -5.17 49.26
CA LEU A 724 -24.73 -5.14 48.07
C LEU A 724 -25.26 -6.01 46.92
N GLU A 725 -25.90 -7.14 47.22
CA GLU A 725 -26.56 -7.98 46.20
C GLU A 725 -27.79 -7.31 45.58
N ARG A 726 -28.47 -6.43 46.34
CA ARG A 726 -29.69 -5.76 45.88
C ARG A 726 -29.42 -4.60 44.92
N VAL A 727 -28.25 -3.96 45.01
CA VAL A 727 -27.85 -2.79 44.21
C VAL A 727 -27.19 -3.17 42.87
N LEU A 728 -26.63 -4.38 42.75
CA LEU A 728 -25.81 -4.82 41.60
C LEU A 728 -26.54 -5.72 40.58
N GLY A 729 -27.87 -5.64 40.51
CA GLY A 729 -28.67 -6.41 39.56
C GLY A 729 -28.32 -6.12 38.07
N LEU A 730 -28.07 -7.20 37.32
CA LEU A 730 -27.91 -7.36 35.86
C LEU A 730 -26.52 -7.10 35.24
N GLU A 731 -25.73 -8.16 35.09
CA GLU A 731 -25.23 -8.74 33.81
C GLU A 731 -23.98 -9.62 34.06
N SER A 732 -24.17 -10.84 34.56
CA SER A 732 -23.09 -11.84 34.61
C SER A 732 -23.63 -13.25 34.37
N ARG A 733 -23.95 -13.57 33.11
CA ARG A 733 -24.31 -14.96 32.71
C ARG A 733 -23.50 -15.52 31.56
N ILE A 734 -22.34 -14.95 31.22
CA ILE A 734 -21.52 -15.46 30.10
C ILE A 734 -20.13 -16.01 30.52
N CYS A 735 -19.66 -15.79 31.75
CA CYS A 735 -18.31 -16.20 32.18
C CYS A 735 -18.24 -17.24 33.32
N GLN A 736 -19.23 -18.13 33.45
CA GLN A 736 -19.13 -19.29 34.35
C GLN A 736 -19.33 -20.59 33.59
N TYR A 737 -18.35 -20.98 32.77
CA TYR A 737 -18.14 -22.37 32.35
C TYR A 737 -16.67 -22.57 31.94
N SER A 738 -15.75 -22.38 32.90
CA SER A 738 -14.36 -22.86 32.80
C SER A 738 -13.69 -22.91 34.18
N LYS A 739 -14.29 -23.63 35.13
CA LYS A 739 -13.61 -24.16 36.31
C LYS A 739 -14.07 -25.59 36.51
N GLY A 740 -13.36 -26.50 35.86
CA GLY A 740 -13.60 -27.94 35.95
C GLY A 740 -12.50 -28.65 35.20
N LEU A 741 -11.32 -28.78 35.83
CA LEU A 741 -10.28 -29.79 35.61
C LEU A 741 -9.02 -29.38 36.40
N LYS A 742 -9.08 -29.57 37.72
CA LYS A 742 -7.92 -29.78 38.60
C LYS A 742 -8.42 -30.63 39.78
N GLU A 743 -8.56 -31.91 39.53
CA GLU A 743 -8.68 -32.96 40.56
C GLU A 743 -8.34 -34.29 39.89
N HIS A 744 -7.05 -34.61 39.86
CA HIS A 744 -6.49 -35.97 39.98
C HIS A 744 -4.97 -35.87 39.95
N ASP A 745 -4.41 -35.53 41.10
CA ASP A 745 -3.10 -36.01 41.57
C ASP A 745 -3.12 -35.82 43.09
N ASP A 746 -3.48 -36.92 43.77
CA ASP A 746 -3.15 -37.29 45.16
C ASP A 746 -4.20 -38.29 45.70
N THR A 747 -4.00 -39.57 45.36
CA THR A 747 -4.16 -40.77 46.21
C THR A 747 -3.67 -41.99 45.44
#